data_AF-A0A7J3EGC8-F1
#
_entry.id   AF-A0A7J3EGC8-F1
#
_cell.length_a   1.000
_cell.length_b   1.000
_cell.length_c   1.000
_cell.angle_alpha   90.00
_cell.angle_beta   90.00
_cell.angle_gamma   90.00
#
_symmetry.space_group_name_H-M   'P 1'
#
loop_
_entity.id
_entity.type
_entity.pdbx_description
1 polymer ?
#
loop_
_entity_poly.entity_id
_entity_poly.type
_entity_poly.pdbx_seq_one_letter_code
_entity_poly.pdbx_strand_id
1 'polypeptide(L)'
;YDVKDGDFYNVVFTFDKSSEALIEDVCSTIKKLGFNYTVYDHSKRNMREVQIIGSKKRLYELFYDGLKIEKAKAPDKRLPNWVLNLPRELLVEVLKGLIAGDGTIYASRERGGFIQISSTSKILIEQLQLIFALLGLKTRTYIRIHKGSTGVKKSGEVVETRHDVWSIVIEGKREVKKALELGLAPPGLEAKLAEAAEVKDHYHPLRTKTDTVKTVEPIPYNGYVYDIYLERVHVFYAGSGVLVHNCQDWDLRYFFYYGFMPDGMGIKTSVARAAQRAEVAVLHSVKVLAAAQTNFSGGEGFYNYLVFLAPYVRGLSYDSVKQLMQMMFYELTQIYVARGGQPVFSNIQITPGVPKLWEDVPIVARGRIGPDKYGEYEDEVRTLYRALNEVALQGDYWGKPFNFPKLENGIVPELFNSEYDEEWLLAHKVVAKFGTPYFDNMMPEYRGYGKGVSCYQCCAYNFVDTPDSDPEFEEKLYFVGGRHFSMGSWQVVTINLPRVAYKSRGEDARLYEEVKKLMEVCVDVFKTKYQWMKLMIENNRIPFATQRPRDPVTGERGPPPVNFEELVWTIGIVGMNEMVQYHTGYQLHESDEAVRVAVRVILEMKSYLRELEEKSGFKLALARTPAESCAQRLAVCDLIDPEFREAARKVVKGDLEAAERLLATGERDVPIYYSNGTHVYVGARIPLLERARVENKFFPILNGGNMFHIWLGEASSDPEALYRFTKRIATQTQIGYFAYTKDLTICEDCNRVSGGLNSYCLECGSTRVRWWSRVTGYYQEVKGWNRAKRHEFFERYRVSIT
;
A
#
# COMPACT_ATOMS: atom_id res chain seq x y z
N TYR A 1 8.15 -19.85 -29.41
CA TYR A 1 7.67 -19.90 -30.80
C TYR A 1 8.89 -19.70 -31.68
N ASP A 2 9.29 -20.73 -32.44
CA ASP A 2 10.59 -20.79 -33.12
C ASP A 2 10.55 -20.08 -34.48
N VAL A 3 11.36 -19.03 -34.61
CA VAL A 3 11.74 -18.44 -35.90
C VAL A 3 12.65 -19.43 -36.63
N LYS A 4 12.05 -20.36 -37.39
CA LYS A 4 12.78 -21.42 -38.08
C LYS A 4 13.58 -20.85 -39.25
N ASP A 5 14.81 -21.36 -39.42
CA ASP A 5 15.59 -21.09 -40.63
C ASP A 5 14.92 -21.79 -41.82
N GLY A 6 14.66 -21.03 -42.90
CA GLY A 6 14.00 -21.51 -44.12
C GLY A 6 12.64 -20.88 -44.43
N ASP A 7 12.00 -20.20 -43.47
CA ASP A 7 10.72 -19.51 -43.69
C ASP A 7 10.88 -18.11 -44.30
N PHE A 8 9.89 -17.67 -45.08
CA PHE A 8 9.85 -16.32 -45.67
C PHE A 8 9.25 -15.31 -44.68
N TYR A 9 10.08 -14.38 -44.19
CA TYR A 9 9.67 -13.31 -43.28
C TYR A 9 9.57 -11.98 -44.03
N ASN A 10 8.37 -11.39 -44.07
CA ASN A 10 8.11 -10.12 -44.72
C ASN A 10 7.56 -9.10 -43.73
N VAL A 11 8.19 -7.93 -43.70
CA VAL A 11 7.56 -6.71 -43.17
C VAL A 11 7.04 -5.91 -44.36
N VAL A 12 5.74 -5.63 -44.37
CA VAL A 12 5.06 -4.91 -45.44
C VAL A 12 4.50 -3.62 -44.88
N PHE A 13 4.93 -2.49 -45.45
CA PHE A 13 4.33 -1.19 -45.20
C PHE A 13 3.48 -0.82 -46.41
N THR A 14 2.21 -0.49 -46.19
CA THR A 14 1.27 -0.14 -47.24
C THR A 14 0.85 1.32 -47.09
N PHE A 15 0.99 2.09 -48.16
CA PHE A 15 0.69 3.52 -48.19
C PHE A 15 -0.30 3.83 -49.31
N ASP A 16 -1.11 4.89 -49.15
CA ASP A 16 -1.83 5.47 -50.27
C ASP A 16 -0.84 6.16 -51.23
N LYS A 17 -1.14 6.15 -52.53
CA LYS A 17 -0.31 6.81 -53.55
C LYS A 17 -0.03 8.29 -53.25
N SER A 18 -0.94 8.99 -52.58
CA SER A 18 -0.77 10.41 -52.25
C SER A 18 0.20 10.69 -51.10
N SER A 19 0.73 9.66 -50.43
CA SER A 19 1.65 9.77 -49.29
C SER A 19 3.13 9.76 -49.70
N GLU A 20 3.51 10.46 -50.77
CA GLU A 20 4.88 10.43 -51.34
C GLU A 20 5.96 10.74 -50.30
N ALA A 21 5.77 11.80 -49.48
CA ALA A 21 6.72 12.19 -48.44
C ALA A 21 6.92 11.10 -47.36
N LEU A 22 5.85 10.40 -46.97
CA LEU A 22 5.91 9.32 -45.97
C LEU A 22 6.57 8.06 -46.54
N ILE A 23 6.32 7.75 -47.81
CA ILE A 23 6.97 6.66 -48.53
C ILE A 23 8.48 6.89 -48.60
N GLU A 24 8.91 8.12 -48.95
CA GLU A 24 10.32 8.50 -48.99
C GLU A 24 11.00 8.40 -47.61
N ASP A 25 10.32 8.86 -46.56
CA ASP A 25 10.85 8.81 -45.18
C ASP A 25 11.06 7.37 -44.69
N VAL A 26 10.07 6.49 -44.92
CA VAL A 26 10.18 5.07 -44.56
C VAL A 26 11.27 4.38 -45.38
N CYS A 27 11.35 4.65 -46.69
CA CYS A 27 12.41 4.13 -47.56
C CYS A 27 13.82 4.56 -47.08
N SER A 28 13.98 5.83 -46.74
CA SER A 28 15.22 6.40 -46.21
C SER A 28 15.62 5.75 -44.89
N THR A 29 14.65 5.59 -43.99
CA THR A 29 14.86 4.99 -42.67
C THR A 29 15.27 3.52 -42.76
N ILE A 30 14.57 2.72 -43.57
CA ILE A 30 14.94 1.30 -43.78
C ILE A 30 16.37 1.19 -44.33
N LYS A 31 16.75 2.07 -45.26
CA LYS A 31 18.11 2.12 -45.82
C LYS A 31 19.15 2.50 -44.77
N LYS A 32 18.89 3.50 -43.94
CA LYS A 32 19.78 3.93 -42.83
C LYS A 32 19.99 2.82 -41.80
N LEU A 33 18.96 2.01 -41.56
CA LEU A 33 19.02 0.83 -40.69
C LEU A 33 19.78 -0.36 -41.33
N GLY A 34 20.29 -0.22 -42.56
CA GLY A 34 21.08 -1.24 -43.24
C GLY A 34 20.25 -2.36 -43.87
N PHE A 35 18.95 -2.16 -44.06
CA PHE A 35 18.05 -3.14 -44.67
C PHE A 35 17.77 -2.82 -46.14
N ASN A 36 17.60 -3.88 -46.93
CA ASN A 36 17.14 -3.77 -48.31
C ASN A 36 15.62 -3.82 -48.34
N TYR A 37 15.00 -3.10 -49.27
CA TYR A 37 13.56 -3.13 -49.51
C TYR A 37 13.26 -3.12 -51.01
N THR A 38 12.04 -3.48 -51.36
CA THR A 38 11.50 -3.31 -52.71
C THR A 38 10.20 -2.51 -52.64
N VAL A 39 10.07 -1.51 -53.50
CA VAL A 39 8.87 -0.69 -53.63
C VAL A 39 8.03 -1.24 -54.78
N TYR A 40 6.81 -1.66 -54.49
CA TYR A 40 5.84 -2.10 -55.48
C TYR A 40 4.76 -1.03 -55.65
N ASP A 41 4.68 -0.44 -56.85
CA ASP A 41 3.59 0.43 -57.23
C ASP A 41 2.44 -0.40 -57.83
N HIS A 42 1.40 -0.61 -57.04
CA HIS A 42 0.21 -1.35 -57.48
C HIS A 42 -0.85 -0.45 -58.13
N SER A 43 -0.60 0.86 -58.28
CA SER A 43 -1.53 1.86 -58.85
C SER A 43 -1.98 1.55 -60.27
N LYS A 44 -1.17 0.80 -61.02
CA LYS A 44 -1.50 0.37 -62.39
C LYS A 44 -2.43 -0.85 -62.46
N ARG A 45 -2.70 -1.53 -61.34
CA ARG A 45 -3.58 -2.72 -61.24
C ARG A 45 -4.87 -2.45 -60.46
N ASN A 46 -5.47 -1.28 -60.63
CA ASN A 46 -6.69 -0.84 -59.92
C ASN A 46 -6.55 -0.70 -58.38
N MET A 47 -5.34 -0.72 -57.83
CA MET A 47 -5.09 -0.60 -56.37
C MET A 47 -4.28 0.67 -56.09
N ARG A 48 -4.79 1.63 -55.31
CA ARG A 48 -4.10 2.92 -55.06
C ARG A 48 -3.02 2.85 -53.97
N GLU A 49 -2.22 1.79 -53.95
CA GLU A 49 -1.25 1.58 -52.88
C GLU A 49 0.18 1.37 -53.36
N VAL A 50 1.11 1.80 -52.52
CA VAL A 50 2.54 1.53 -52.62
C VAL A 50 2.92 0.60 -51.47
N GLN A 51 3.54 -0.54 -51.79
CA GLN A 51 4.02 -1.49 -50.79
C GLN A 51 5.54 -1.47 -50.71
N ILE A 52 6.07 -1.28 -49.49
CA ILE A 52 7.49 -1.44 -49.20
C ILE A 52 7.66 -2.80 -48.52
N ILE A 53 8.33 -3.73 -49.20
CA ILE A 53 8.56 -5.09 -48.70
C ILE A 53 10.02 -5.24 -48.29
N GLY A 54 10.24 -5.52 -47.01
CA GLY A 54 11.52 -5.94 -46.45
C GLY A 54 11.51 -7.44 -46.17
N SER A 55 12.04 -8.24 -47.09
CA SER A 55 12.08 -9.71 -46.99
C SER A 55 13.34 -10.20 -46.29
N LYS A 56 13.52 -9.88 -44.99
CA LYS A 56 14.66 -10.35 -44.19
C LYS A 56 14.24 -10.69 -42.77
N LYS A 57 14.62 -11.90 -42.30
CA LYS A 57 14.44 -12.38 -40.92
C LYS A 57 14.88 -11.36 -39.87
N ARG A 58 16.04 -10.74 -40.05
CA ARG A 58 16.57 -9.69 -39.13
C ARG A 58 15.68 -8.46 -38.99
N LEU A 59 14.99 -8.03 -40.07
CA LEU A 59 14.07 -6.89 -39.99
C LEU A 59 12.81 -7.28 -39.22
N TYR A 60 12.31 -8.49 -39.42
CA TYR A 60 11.21 -9.04 -38.64
C TYR A 60 11.55 -9.17 -37.14
N GLU A 61 12.73 -9.72 -36.81
CA GLU A 61 13.25 -9.83 -35.44
C GLU A 61 13.42 -8.45 -34.79
N LEU A 62 13.85 -7.42 -35.54
CA LEU A 62 13.93 -6.06 -35.01
C LEU A 62 12.55 -5.56 -34.54
N PHE A 63 11.50 -5.73 -35.34
CA PHE A 63 10.16 -5.26 -34.95
C PHE A 63 9.54 -6.11 -33.84
N TYR A 64 9.70 -7.43 -33.90
CA TYR A 64 9.08 -8.36 -32.95
C TYR A 64 9.86 -8.50 -31.64
N ASP A 65 11.16 -8.78 -31.70
CA ASP A 65 12.00 -9.03 -30.53
C ASP A 65 12.71 -7.77 -30.03
N GLY A 66 13.13 -6.88 -30.94
CA GLY A 66 13.81 -5.64 -30.58
C GLY A 66 12.83 -4.59 -30.04
N LEU A 67 11.87 -4.21 -30.87
CA LEU A 67 10.87 -3.18 -30.56
C LEU A 67 9.66 -3.73 -29.80
N LYS A 68 9.58 -5.05 -29.59
CA LYS A 68 8.48 -5.70 -28.83
C LYS A 68 7.10 -5.39 -29.40
N ILE A 69 6.97 -5.26 -30.72
CA ILE A 69 5.65 -5.09 -31.36
C ILE A 69 4.95 -6.45 -31.39
N GLU A 70 3.97 -6.60 -30.51
CA GLU A 70 3.19 -7.82 -30.40
C GLU A 70 2.31 -8.06 -31.63
N LYS A 71 2.13 -9.34 -31.97
CA LYS A 71 1.14 -9.75 -32.98
C LYS A 71 -0.26 -9.63 -32.39
N ALA A 72 -0.98 -8.56 -32.74
CA ALA A 72 -2.32 -8.28 -32.24
C ALA A 72 -3.33 -8.07 -33.38
N LYS A 73 -4.60 -8.40 -33.12
CA LYS A 73 -5.72 -7.98 -33.97
C LYS A 73 -6.05 -6.51 -33.71
N ALA A 74 -6.80 -5.87 -34.62
CA ALA A 74 -7.11 -4.44 -34.52
C ALA A 74 -7.67 -3.98 -33.15
N PRO A 75 -8.58 -4.72 -32.47
CA PRO A 75 -9.08 -4.35 -31.14
C PRO A 75 -8.05 -4.50 -30.00
N ASP A 76 -7.01 -5.32 -30.22
CA ASP A 76 -6.00 -5.66 -29.21
C ASP A 76 -4.68 -4.91 -29.43
N LYS A 77 -4.62 -4.01 -30.43
CA LYS A 77 -3.44 -3.18 -30.73
C LYS A 77 -3.04 -2.36 -29.49
N ARG A 78 -1.75 -2.28 -29.22
CA ARG A 78 -1.18 -1.44 -28.15
C ARG A 78 0.24 -1.02 -28.50
N LEU A 79 0.68 0.08 -27.92
CA LEU A 79 2.09 0.46 -27.93
C LEU A 79 2.88 -0.42 -26.96
N PRO A 80 4.11 -0.84 -27.32
CA PRO A 80 5.02 -1.49 -26.37
C PRO A 80 5.29 -0.60 -25.15
N ASN A 81 5.38 -1.18 -23.96
CA ASN A 81 5.48 -0.41 -22.70
C ASN A 81 6.69 0.53 -22.66
N TRP A 82 7.81 0.18 -23.30
CA TRP A 82 9.00 1.04 -23.34
C TRP A 82 8.75 2.36 -24.06
N VAL A 83 7.77 2.42 -24.97
CA VAL A 83 7.41 3.65 -25.68
C VAL A 83 6.93 4.72 -24.72
N LEU A 84 6.21 4.37 -23.65
CA LEU A 84 5.71 5.34 -22.66
C LEU A 84 6.83 6.00 -21.85
N ASN A 85 8.03 5.42 -21.84
CA ASN A 85 9.20 5.92 -21.11
C ASN A 85 10.22 6.61 -22.04
N LEU A 86 9.86 6.85 -23.30
CA LEU A 86 10.75 7.53 -24.23
C LEU A 86 10.93 9.02 -23.87
N PRO A 87 12.11 9.59 -24.17
CA PRO A 87 12.32 11.04 -24.19
C PRO A 87 11.22 11.76 -24.99
N ARG A 88 10.96 13.01 -24.60
CA ARG A 88 9.87 13.83 -25.16
C ARG A 88 9.93 13.91 -26.69
N GLU A 89 11.12 14.04 -27.23
CA GLU A 89 11.40 14.18 -28.66
C GLU A 89 10.98 12.90 -29.41
N LEU A 90 11.26 11.73 -28.84
CA LEU A 90 10.92 10.44 -29.44
C LEU A 90 9.42 10.12 -29.31
N LEU A 91 8.77 10.54 -28.22
CA LEU A 91 7.31 10.46 -28.09
C LEU A 91 6.60 11.27 -29.19
N VAL A 92 7.14 12.45 -29.51
CA VAL A 92 6.62 13.29 -30.60
C VAL A 92 6.73 12.58 -31.94
N GLU A 93 7.86 11.92 -32.25
CA GLU A 93 8.02 11.15 -33.49
C GLU A 93 7.06 9.95 -33.59
N VAL A 94 6.82 9.24 -32.48
CA VAL A 94 5.83 8.15 -32.43
C VAL A 94 4.43 8.68 -32.76
N LEU A 95 4.04 9.82 -32.18
CA LEU A 95 2.75 10.45 -32.46
C LEU A 95 2.65 10.96 -33.90
N LYS A 96 3.70 11.53 -34.48
CA LYS A 96 3.72 11.93 -35.90
C LYS A 96 3.44 10.74 -36.80
N GLY A 97 4.12 9.61 -36.57
CA GLY A 97 3.90 8.38 -37.32
C GLY A 97 2.46 7.88 -37.22
N LEU A 98 1.87 7.94 -36.03
CA LEU A 98 0.47 7.55 -35.82
C LEU A 98 -0.53 8.53 -36.46
N ILE A 99 -0.27 9.83 -36.41
CA ILE A 99 -1.10 10.85 -37.07
C ILE A 99 -1.02 10.68 -38.59
N ALA A 100 0.16 10.36 -39.13
CA ALA A 100 0.38 10.11 -40.55
C ALA A 100 -0.38 8.87 -41.05
N GLY A 101 -0.39 7.80 -40.23
CA GLY A 101 -1.02 6.53 -40.58
C GLY A 101 -2.53 6.48 -40.30
N ASP A 102 -2.92 6.65 -39.04
CA ASP A 102 -4.29 6.43 -38.54
C ASP A 102 -5.00 7.75 -38.14
N GLY A 103 -4.35 8.90 -38.36
CA GLY A 103 -4.83 10.22 -37.97
C GLY A 103 -5.58 10.97 -39.06
N THR A 104 -6.28 12.02 -38.65
CA THR A 104 -6.95 12.98 -39.51
C THR A 104 -6.71 14.39 -38.97
N ILE A 105 -6.10 15.24 -39.79
CA ILE A 105 -6.04 16.68 -39.56
C ILE A 105 -7.16 17.33 -40.36
N TYR A 106 -8.00 18.11 -39.69
CA TYR A 106 -9.14 18.79 -40.30
C TYR A 106 -9.11 20.28 -39.96
N ALA A 107 -9.38 21.09 -40.98
CA ALA A 107 -9.55 22.54 -40.87
C ALA A 107 -10.82 22.92 -41.61
N SER A 108 -11.77 23.55 -40.92
CA SER A 108 -12.98 24.10 -41.55
C SER A 108 -13.52 25.26 -40.74
N ARG A 109 -14.03 26.28 -41.43
CA ARG A 109 -14.67 27.44 -40.83
C ARG A 109 -15.87 27.07 -39.93
N GLU A 110 -16.54 25.94 -40.18
CA GLU A 110 -17.74 25.53 -39.42
C GLU A 110 -17.42 24.68 -38.18
N ARG A 111 -16.41 23.80 -38.24
CA ARG A 111 -16.13 22.80 -37.20
C ARG A 111 -14.84 23.06 -36.40
N GLY A 112 -14.13 24.15 -36.70
CA GLY A 112 -12.84 24.45 -36.08
C GLY A 112 -11.70 23.59 -36.64
N GLY A 113 -10.52 23.73 -36.03
CA GLY A 113 -9.36 22.88 -36.28
C GLY A 113 -9.27 21.73 -35.28
N PHE A 114 -8.95 20.52 -35.75
CA PHE A 114 -8.65 19.39 -34.88
C PHE A 114 -7.70 18.35 -35.50
N ILE A 115 -7.04 17.60 -34.61
CA ILE A 115 -6.35 16.35 -34.92
C ILE A 115 -7.14 15.22 -34.29
N GLN A 116 -7.51 14.20 -35.05
CA GLN A 116 -8.24 13.03 -34.56
C GLN A 116 -7.50 11.74 -34.93
N ILE A 117 -7.34 10.83 -33.98
CA ILE A 117 -6.88 9.44 -34.24
C ILE A 117 -8.02 8.52 -33.83
N SER A 118 -8.32 7.50 -34.64
CA SER A 118 -9.39 6.54 -34.36
C SER A 118 -8.87 5.11 -34.39
N SER A 119 -9.32 4.27 -33.46
CA SER A 119 -8.94 2.86 -33.38
C SER A 119 -10.06 2.02 -32.80
N THR A 120 -10.12 0.74 -33.18
CA THR A 120 -10.97 -0.25 -32.49
C THR A 120 -10.36 -0.73 -31.16
N SER A 121 -9.07 -0.44 -30.94
CA SER A 121 -8.41 -0.68 -29.66
C SER A 121 -8.62 0.49 -28.71
N LYS A 122 -9.37 0.24 -27.64
CA LYS A 122 -9.52 1.18 -26.52
C LYS A 122 -8.20 1.41 -25.78
N ILE A 123 -7.41 0.34 -25.61
CA ILE A 123 -6.12 0.38 -24.90
C ILE A 123 -5.16 1.34 -25.61
N LEU A 124 -5.06 1.26 -26.94
CA LEU A 124 -4.22 2.18 -27.71
C LEU A 124 -4.66 3.64 -27.52
N ILE A 125 -5.97 3.91 -27.52
CA ILE A 125 -6.50 5.25 -27.30
C ILE A 125 -6.17 5.77 -25.89
N GLU A 126 -6.28 4.93 -24.87
CA GLU A 126 -5.89 5.27 -23.49
C GLU A 126 -4.38 5.53 -23.36
N GLN A 127 -3.53 4.73 -24.03
CA GLN A 127 -2.08 4.97 -24.09
C GLN A 127 -1.74 6.28 -24.80
N LEU A 128 -2.42 6.62 -25.90
CA LEU A 128 -2.22 7.89 -26.59
C LEU A 128 -2.69 9.07 -25.74
N GLN A 129 -3.79 8.93 -24.99
CA GLN A 129 -4.25 9.95 -24.07
C GLN A 129 -3.19 10.28 -23.01
N LEU A 130 -2.51 9.26 -22.48
CA LEU A 130 -1.40 9.44 -21.55
C LEU A 130 -0.23 10.16 -22.20
N ILE A 131 0.21 9.76 -23.39
CA ILE A 131 1.32 10.42 -24.11
C ILE A 131 1.00 11.88 -24.42
N PHE A 132 -0.20 12.19 -24.91
CA PHE A 132 -0.60 13.58 -25.15
C PHE A 132 -0.61 14.41 -23.85
N ALA A 133 -1.05 13.83 -22.73
CA ALA A 133 -1.01 14.49 -21.44
C ALA A 133 0.44 14.77 -20.98
N LEU A 134 1.37 13.83 -21.16
CA LEU A 134 2.81 14.02 -20.88
C LEU A 134 3.42 15.16 -21.71
N LEU A 135 2.93 15.37 -22.93
CA LEU A 135 3.37 16.47 -23.79
C LEU A 135 2.68 17.81 -23.49
N GLY A 136 1.73 17.83 -22.54
CA GLY A 136 0.97 19.03 -22.16
C GLY A 136 -0.21 19.36 -23.08
N LEU A 137 -0.68 18.38 -23.87
CA LEU A 137 -1.81 18.51 -24.78
C LEU A 137 -3.08 17.94 -24.15
N LYS A 138 -4.17 18.71 -24.22
CA LYS A 138 -5.48 18.25 -23.79
C LYS A 138 -6.19 17.51 -24.92
N THR A 139 -6.83 16.40 -24.57
CA THR A 139 -7.55 15.56 -25.54
C THR A 139 -8.93 15.16 -25.02
N ARG A 140 -9.85 14.91 -25.95
CA ARG A 140 -11.16 14.32 -25.69
C ARG A 140 -11.23 12.93 -26.31
N THR A 141 -11.70 11.95 -25.56
CA THR A 141 -11.96 10.59 -26.06
C THR A 141 -13.45 10.30 -26.10
N TYR A 142 -13.90 9.57 -27.12
CA TYR A 142 -15.31 9.15 -27.25
C TYR A 142 -15.45 7.99 -28.24
N ILE A 143 -16.58 7.28 -28.19
CA ILE A 143 -16.93 6.27 -29.20
C ILE A 143 -17.50 7.00 -30.42
N ARG A 144 -16.82 6.89 -31.57
CA ARG A 144 -17.22 7.52 -32.82
C ARG A 144 -18.20 6.66 -33.61
N ILE A 145 -18.03 5.35 -33.60
CA ILE A 145 -18.92 4.39 -34.25
C ILE A 145 -19.17 3.23 -33.28
N HIS A 146 -20.43 2.93 -33.01
CA HIS A 146 -20.80 1.81 -32.15
C HIS A 146 -20.80 0.49 -32.92
N LYS A 147 -20.43 -0.59 -32.24
CA LYS A 147 -20.65 -1.96 -32.73
C LYS A 147 -22.11 -2.15 -33.16
N GLY A 148 -22.31 -2.77 -34.31
CA GLY A 148 -23.62 -2.96 -34.93
C GLY A 148 -24.07 -1.82 -35.85
N SER A 149 -23.30 -0.73 -35.93
CA SER A 149 -23.60 0.36 -36.87
C SER A 149 -23.38 -0.10 -38.31
N THR A 150 -24.37 0.12 -39.18
CA THR A 150 -24.34 -0.21 -40.61
C THR A 150 -23.90 0.98 -41.46
N GLY A 151 -23.02 0.76 -42.43
CA GLY A 151 -22.62 1.74 -43.44
C GLY A 151 -22.68 1.15 -44.85
N VAL A 152 -22.77 2.00 -45.87
CA VAL A 152 -22.78 1.57 -47.27
C VAL A 152 -21.42 1.88 -47.89
N LYS A 153 -20.70 0.85 -48.38
CA LYS A 153 -19.46 1.04 -49.15
C LYS A 153 -19.76 1.83 -50.41
N LYS A 154 -18.73 2.48 -51.00
CA LYS A 154 -18.85 3.12 -52.33
C LYS A 154 -19.29 2.15 -53.44
N SER A 155 -19.15 0.85 -53.23
CA SER A 155 -19.62 -0.23 -54.11
C SER A 155 -21.11 -0.59 -53.94
N GLY A 156 -21.84 0.04 -53.00
CA GLY A 156 -23.25 -0.23 -52.71
C GLY A 156 -23.52 -1.34 -51.68
N GLU A 157 -22.48 -2.04 -51.22
CA GLU A 157 -22.59 -3.11 -50.22
C GLU A 157 -22.81 -2.54 -48.81
N VAL A 158 -23.81 -3.06 -48.08
CA VAL A 158 -24.07 -2.73 -46.67
C VAL A 158 -23.10 -3.52 -45.79
N VAL A 159 -22.40 -2.83 -44.90
CA VAL A 159 -21.39 -3.39 -44.00
C VAL A 159 -21.70 -3.02 -42.57
N GLU A 160 -21.62 -3.99 -41.66
CA GLU A 160 -21.84 -3.80 -40.23
C GLU A 160 -20.50 -3.72 -39.46
N THR A 161 -20.42 -2.78 -38.53
CA THR A 161 -19.23 -2.56 -37.70
C THR A 161 -19.15 -3.60 -36.57
N ARG A 162 -18.10 -4.43 -36.55
CA ARG A 162 -17.96 -5.55 -35.59
C ARG A 162 -17.48 -5.16 -34.19
N HIS A 163 -16.88 -3.97 -34.03
CA HIS A 163 -16.29 -3.48 -32.78
C HIS A 163 -16.56 -1.98 -32.64
N ASP A 164 -16.57 -1.46 -31.42
CA ASP A 164 -16.60 -0.01 -31.20
C ASP A 164 -15.34 0.65 -31.78
N VAL A 165 -15.52 1.80 -32.42
CA VAL A 165 -14.41 2.64 -32.91
C VAL A 165 -14.29 3.83 -31.98
N TRP A 166 -13.20 3.85 -31.22
CA TRP A 166 -12.84 4.91 -30.30
C TRP A 166 -12.06 5.99 -31.04
N SER A 167 -12.29 7.25 -30.69
CA SER A 167 -11.52 8.38 -31.20
C SER A 167 -10.93 9.19 -30.06
N ILE A 168 -9.70 9.66 -30.24
CA ILE A 168 -9.06 10.69 -29.44
C ILE A 168 -8.89 11.94 -30.30
N VAL A 169 -9.21 13.11 -29.74
CA VAL A 169 -9.21 14.38 -30.48
C VAL A 169 -8.47 15.45 -29.70
N ILE A 170 -7.53 16.12 -30.39
CA ILE A 170 -6.99 17.43 -30.02
C ILE A 170 -7.83 18.46 -30.75
N GLU A 171 -8.68 19.17 -30.02
CA GLU A 171 -9.61 20.17 -30.58
C GLU A 171 -9.44 21.50 -29.86
N GLY A 172 -9.68 22.59 -30.59
CA GLY A 172 -9.56 23.95 -30.09
C GLY A 172 -8.26 24.63 -30.52
N LYS A 173 -8.35 25.89 -30.93
CA LYS A 173 -7.26 26.68 -31.50
C LYS A 173 -5.98 26.62 -30.66
N ARG A 174 -6.12 26.73 -29.33
CA ARG A 174 -4.97 26.70 -28.41
C ARG A 174 -4.23 25.36 -28.44
N GLU A 175 -4.96 24.24 -28.39
CA GLU A 175 -4.34 22.92 -28.29
C GLU A 175 -3.79 22.46 -29.65
N VAL A 176 -4.46 22.80 -30.76
CA VAL A 176 -3.95 22.55 -32.11
C VAL A 176 -2.69 23.38 -32.39
N LYS A 177 -2.64 24.63 -31.93
CA LYS A 177 -1.43 25.46 -32.03
C LYS A 177 -0.27 24.90 -31.22
N LYS A 178 -0.52 24.44 -29.98
CA LYS A 178 0.51 23.73 -29.19
C LYS A 178 1.00 22.47 -29.91
N ALA A 179 0.10 21.70 -30.53
CA ALA A 179 0.49 20.51 -31.27
C ALA A 179 1.42 20.85 -32.45
N LEU A 180 1.15 21.96 -33.15
CA LEU A 180 2.03 22.50 -34.19
C LEU A 180 3.39 22.93 -33.62
N GLU A 181 3.41 23.67 -32.51
CA GLU A 181 4.64 24.13 -31.83
C GLU A 181 5.49 22.97 -31.30
N LEU A 182 4.87 21.88 -30.86
CA LEU A 182 5.53 20.64 -30.48
C LEU A 182 6.09 19.86 -31.68
N GLY A 183 5.77 20.29 -32.91
CA GLY A 183 6.23 19.66 -34.13
C GLY A 183 5.43 18.43 -34.55
N LEU A 184 4.20 18.21 -34.05
CA LEU A 184 3.38 17.03 -34.36
C LEU A 184 2.87 16.96 -35.81
N ALA A 185 3.25 17.89 -36.69
CA ALA A 185 2.92 17.84 -38.10
C ALA A 185 3.67 16.66 -38.77
N PRO A 186 2.94 15.69 -39.37
CA PRO A 186 3.58 14.70 -40.22
C PRO A 186 4.11 15.31 -41.51
N PRO A 187 5.12 14.69 -42.15
CA PRO A 187 5.62 15.09 -43.47
C PRO A 187 4.49 15.25 -44.49
N GLY A 188 4.39 16.43 -45.11
CA GLY A 188 3.39 16.76 -46.13
C GLY A 188 2.04 17.24 -45.60
N LEU A 189 1.85 17.29 -44.28
CA LEU A 189 0.62 17.79 -43.63
C LEU A 189 0.85 19.07 -42.81
N GLU A 190 2.03 19.67 -42.90
CA GLU A 190 2.44 20.87 -42.15
C GLU A 190 1.51 22.06 -42.45
N ALA A 191 1.25 22.32 -43.74
CA ALA A 191 0.37 23.40 -44.17
C ALA A 191 -1.07 23.20 -43.64
N LYS A 192 -1.54 21.95 -43.61
CA LYS A 192 -2.89 21.60 -43.16
C LYS A 192 -3.03 21.74 -41.64
N LEU A 193 -1.99 21.37 -40.88
CA LEU A 193 -1.98 21.58 -39.43
C LEU A 193 -1.84 23.05 -39.07
N ALA A 194 -1.03 23.81 -39.82
CA ALA A 194 -0.93 25.26 -39.68
C ALA A 194 -2.27 25.96 -39.95
N GLU A 195 -2.99 25.54 -41.01
CA GLU A 195 -4.34 26.02 -41.27
C GLU A 195 -5.29 25.69 -40.10
N ALA A 196 -5.29 24.45 -39.62
CA ALA A 196 -6.11 24.02 -38.48
C ALA A 196 -5.80 24.81 -37.20
N ALA A 197 -4.54 25.19 -36.97
CA ALA A 197 -4.10 25.97 -35.82
C ALA A 197 -4.59 27.43 -35.86
N GLU A 198 -5.06 27.94 -37.01
CA GLU A 198 -5.53 29.31 -37.16
C GLU A 198 -7.06 29.48 -37.16
N VAL A 199 -7.82 28.40 -37.36
CA VAL A 199 -9.29 28.43 -37.37
C VAL A 199 -9.85 28.87 -36.02
N LYS A 200 -10.86 29.75 -36.03
CA LYS A 200 -11.55 30.22 -34.82
C LYS A 200 -12.43 29.12 -34.21
N ASP A 201 -12.43 29.03 -32.88
CA ASP A 201 -13.25 28.08 -32.13
C ASP A 201 -14.73 28.51 -32.10
N HIS A 202 -15.65 27.60 -32.46
CA HIS A 202 -17.08 27.80 -32.29
C HIS A 202 -17.65 27.15 -31.01
N TYR A 203 -16.94 26.20 -30.40
CA TYR A 203 -17.34 25.55 -29.15
C TYR A 203 -16.12 24.97 -28.42
N HIS A 204 -16.01 25.19 -27.09
CA HIS A 204 -14.88 24.71 -26.28
C HIS A 204 -15.37 23.97 -25.02
N PRO A 205 -15.52 22.63 -25.04
CA PRO A 205 -16.05 21.87 -23.91
C PRO A 205 -15.07 21.77 -22.73
N LEU A 206 -13.77 22.01 -22.94
CA LEU A 206 -12.72 21.83 -21.93
C LEU A 206 -12.34 23.14 -21.21
N ARG A 207 -13.28 23.78 -20.50
CA ARG A 207 -12.97 24.89 -19.57
C ARG A 207 -12.38 24.34 -18.28
N THR A 208 -11.07 24.16 -18.23
CA THR A 208 -10.33 23.87 -16.98
C THR A 208 -9.44 25.04 -16.61
N LYS A 209 -9.46 25.42 -15.33
CA LYS A 209 -8.45 26.32 -14.74
C LYS A 209 -7.07 25.68 -14.94
N THR A 210 -6.14 26.43 -15.49
CA THR A 210 -4.74 26.00 -15.67
C THR A 210 -3.86 26.90 -14.83
N ASP A 211 -2.93 26.31 -14.09
CA ASP A 211 -1.83 27.04 -13.47
C ASP A 211 -0.73 27.26 -14.50
N THR A 212 -0.12 28.45 -14.48
CA THR A 212 0.98 28.81 -15.38
C THR A 212 2.29 28.49 -14.67
N VAL A 213 3.09 27.57 -15.23
CA VAL A 213 4.46 27.32 -14.76
C VAL A 213 5.28 28.59 -14.97
N LYS A 214 5.77 29.20 -13.88
CA LYS A 214 6.51 30.48 -13.93
C LYS A 214 7.94 30.31 -14.45
N THR A 215 8.60 29.22 -14.07
CA THR A 215 9.97 28.89 -14.48
C THR A 215 10.13 27.37 -14.54
N VAL A 216 10.98 26.90 -15.45
CA VAL A 216 11.46 25.51 -15.52
C VAL A 216 12.97 25.60 -15.53
N GLU A 217 13.62 24.99 -14.55
CA GLU A 217 15.07 25.02 -14.41
C GLU A 217 15.62 23.60 -14.61
N PRO A 218 16.50 23.37 -15.61
CA PRO A 218 17.16 22.09 -15.76
C PRO A 218 18.19 21.92 -14.64
N ILE A 219 17.96 20.92 -13.78
CA ILE A 219 18.89 20.55 -12.72
C ILE A 219 19.79 19.45 -13.26
N PRO A 220 21.12 19.66 -13.35
CA PRO A 220 22.06 18.58 -13.67
C PRO A 220 21.96 17.51 -12.58
N TYR A 221 21.44 16.33 -12.93
CA TYR A 221 21.26 15.21 -12.03
C TYR A 221 21.88 13.96 -12.64
N ASN A 222 22.83 13.36 -11.92
CA ASN A 222 23.55 12.15 -12.32
C ASN A 222 23.23 10.94 -11.40
N GLY A 223 22.20 11.05 -10.57
CA GLY A 223 21.71 9.98 -9.71
C GLY A 223 20.65 9.10 -10.38
N TYR A 224 20.19 8.08 -9.67
CA TYR A 224 19.10 7.22 -10.13
C TYR A 224 17.76 7.95 -10.06
N VAL A 225 17.02 7.98 -11.17
CA VAL A 225 15.61 8.36 -11.17
C VAL A 225 14.80 7.10 -10.87
N TYR A 226 14.20 7.05 -9.68
CA TYR A 226 13.41 5.91 -9.25
C TYR A 226 11.99 5.99 -9.82
N ASP A 227 11.59 4.97 -10.58
CA ASP A 227 10.20 4.79 -10.97
C ASP A 227 9.40 4.26 -9.76
N ILE A 228 8.52 5.10 -9.22
CA ILE A 228 7.61 4.76 -8.11
C ILE A 228 6.30 4.11 -8.59
N TYR A 229 6.22 3.75 -9.88
CA TYR A 229 5.05 3.09 -10.43
C TYR A 229 4.87 1.68 -9.83
N LEU A 230 3.70 1.48 -9.24
CA LEU A 230 3.25 0.18 -8.73
C LEU A 230 2.00 -0.20 -9.51
N GLU A 231 2.14 -1.17 -10.42
CA GLU A 231 1.06 -1.64 -11.32
C GLU A 231 -0.25 -2.05 -10.61
N ARG A 232 -0.22 -2.33 -9.30
CA ARG A 232 -1.37 -2.89 -8.56
C ARG A 232 -1.52 -2.49 -7.08
N VAL A 233 -0.55 -1.81 -6.47
CA VAL A 233 -0.58 -1.49 -5.03
C VAL A 233 -0.13 -0.06 -4.81
N HIS A 234 -1.04 0.84 -4.42
CA HIS A 234 -0.69 2.24 -4.19
C HIS A 234 -0.47 2.50 -2.69
N VAL A 235 0.72 2.20 -2.17
CA VAL A 235 1.09 2.54 -0.78
C VAL A 235 1.36 4.04 -0.62
N PHE A 236 1.72 4.70 -1.73
CA PHE A 236 1.97 6.14 -1.80
C PHE A 236 0.68 6.96 -1.94
N TYR A 237 -0.37 6.40 -2.56
CA TYR A 237 -1.56 7.15 -2.94
C TYR A 237 -2.84 6.60 -2.30
N ALA A 238 -3.77 7.46 -1.86
CA ALA A 238 -5.14 7.10 -1.55
C ALA A 238 -5.90 6.64 -2.80
N GLY A 239 -7.06 6.01 -2.62
CA GLY A 239 -7.89 5.42 -3.69
C GLY A 239 -8.30 6.39 -4.81
N SER A 240 -7.99 7.67 -4.69
CA SER A 240 -8.19 8.75 -5.65
C SER A 240 -6.91 9.27 -6.32
N GLY A 241 -5.76 8.59 -6.18
CA GLY A 241 -4.48 9.04 -6.76
C GLY A 241 -3.81 10.20 -6.00
N VAL A 242 -4.28 10.47 -4.78
CA VAL A 242 -3.78 11.53 -3.89
C VAL A 242 -2.63 10.98 -3.07
N LEU A 243 -1.44 11.59 -3.13
CA LEU A 243 -0.32 11.19 -2.26
C LEU A 243 -0.72 11.42 -0.80
N VAL A 244 -0.64 10.38 0.03
CA VAL A 244 -1.08 10.44 1.44
C VAL A 244 -0.06 9.85 2.43
N HIS A 245 -0.23 10.22 3.69
CA HIS A 245 0.44 9.66 4.86
C HIS A 245 0.10 8.17 5.07
N ASN A 246 0.94 7.44 5.81
CA ASN A 246 0.72 6.02 6.09
C ASN A 246 -0.31 5.81 7.21
N CYS A 247 0.05 5.82 8.50
CA CYS A 247 -0.86 5.43 9.60
C CYS A 247 -0.87 6.44 10.76
N GLN A 248 -1.96 6.45 11.53
CA GLN A 248 -2.13 7.34 12.69
C GLN A 248 -2.76 6.60 13.89
N ASP A 249 -2.16 6.80 15.08
CA ASP A 249 -2.82 6.65 16.37
C ASP A 249 -3.37 7.99 16.82
N TRP A 250 -4.65 8.02 17.16
CA TRP A 250 -5.38 9.23 17.48
C TRP A 250 -5.52 9.38 19.00
N ASP A 251 -5.32 10.59 19.52
CA ASP A 251 -5.74 10.92 20.87
C ASP A 251 -7.25 11.12 20.91
N LEU A 252 -7.99 10.14 21.42
CA LEU A 252 -9.46 10.18 21.46
C LEU A 252 -10.00 11.38 22.27
N ARG A 253 -9.21 11.90 23.23
CA ARG A 253 -9.55 13.09 24.00
C ARG A 253 -9.78 14.31 23.11
N TYR A 254 -9.05 14.41 22.00
CA TYR A 254 -9.23 15.49 21.01
C TYR A 254 -10.68 15.56 20.52
N PHE A 255 -11.25 14.42 20.12
CA PHE A 255 -12.61 14.35 19.57
C PHE A 255 -13.68 14.41 20.66
N PHE A 256 -13.35 14.03 21.89
CA PHE A 256 -14.21 14.22 23.06
C PHE A 256 -14.22 15.66 23.57
N TYR A 257 -13.22 16.46 23.21
CA TYR A 257 -13.16 17.88 23.48
C TYR A 257 -13.75 18.73 22.35
N TYR A 258 -13.29 18.57 21.11
CA TYR A 258 -13.72 19.42 20.00
C TYR A 258 -15.00 18.93 19.29
N GLY A 259 -15.35 17.65 19.42
CA GLY A 259 -16.41 17.02 18.63
C GLY A 259 -15.89 16.40 17.33
N PHE A 260 -16.75 16.30 16.33
CA PHE A 260 -16.45 15.56 15.10
C PHE A 260 -16.84 16.35 13.85
N MET A 261 -15.87 16.53 12.95
CA MET A 261 -16.01 17.27 11.69
C MET A 261 -15.44 16.44 10.53
N PRO A 262 -16.25 15.55 9.91
CA PRO A 262 -15.75 14.51 9.01
C PRO A 262 -15.14 15.03 7.70
N ASP A 263 -15.65 16.15 7.16
CA ASP A 263 -15.07 16.77 5.97
C ASP A 263 -13.80 17.60 6.26
N GLY A 264 -13.46 17.78 7.54
CA GLY A 264 -12.34 18.57 8.04
C GLY A 264 -12.48 20.09 7.86
N MET A 265 -13.57 20.57 7.25
CA MET A 265 -13.80 22.00 6.98
C MET A 265 -15.04 22.54 7.67
N GLY A 266 -16.03 21.68 7.95
CA GLY A 266 -17.31 22.03 8.55
C GLY A 266 -18.25 22.78 7.61
N ILE A 267 -18.07 22.61 6.30
CA ILE A 267 -18.81 23.36 5.27
C ILE A 267 -19.69 22.43 4.43
N LYS A 268 -19.20 21.24 4.10
CA LYS A 268 -19.87 20.30 3.19
C LYS A 268 -20.75 19.30 3.93
N THR A 269 -20.40 18.98 5.16
CA THR A 269 -21.09 18.00 6.00
C THR A 269 -21.45 18.58 7.35
N SER A 270 -22.41 17.97 8.03
CA SER A 270 -22.75 18.31 9.40
C SER A 270 -21.54 18.19 10.33
N VAL A 271 -21.49 19.09 11.31
CA VAL A 271 -20.47 19.11 12.38
C VAL A 271 -21.15 18.73 13.69
N ALA A 272 -20.58 17.76 14.40
CA ALA A 272 -21.04 17.37 15.72
C ALA A 272 -20.22 18.06 16.81
N ARG A 273 -20.88 18.56 17.85
CA ARG A 273 -20.22 18.99 19.09
C ARG A 273 -19.67 17.79 19.86
N ALA A 274 -18.84 18.04 20.86
CA ALA A 274 -18.37 17.02 21.80
C ALA A 274 -19.51 16.11 22.30
N ALA A 275 -19.23 14.81 22.33
CA ALA A 275 -20.19 13.81 22.78
C ALA A 275 -20.66 14.11 24.22
N GLN A 276 -21.96 14.00 24.48
CA GLN A 276 -22.55 14.20 25.81
C GLN A 276 -23.10 12.90 26.41
N ARG A 277 -23.12 11.81 25.64
CA ARG A 277 -23.66 10.50 26.05
C ARG A 277 -22.77 9.41 25.45
N ALA A 278 -22.78 8.23 26.06
CA ALA A 278 -21.88 7.13 25.71
C ALA A 278 -22.07 6.64 24.28
N GLU A 279 -23.32 6.61 23.79
CA GLU A 279 -23.66 6.20 22.42
C GLU A 279 -22.95 7.11 21.41
N VAL A 280 -22.99 8.42 21.64
CA VAL A 280 -22.35 9.42 20.77
C VAL A 280 -20.83 9.34 20.87
N ALA A 281 -20.28 9.09 22.07
CA ALA A 281 -18.84 8.93 22.26
C ALA A 281 -18.29 7.72 21.50
N VAL A 282 -18.97 6.57 21.58
CA VAL A 282 -18.63 5.38 20.79
C VAL A 282 -18.76 5.67 19.30
N LEU A 283 -19.88 6.26 18.85
CA LEU A 283 -20.07 6.60 17.44
C LEU A 283 -19.01 7.57 16.91
N HIS A 284 -18.61 8.57 17.69
CA HIS A 284 -17.50 9.47 17.34
C HIS A 284 -16.22 8.69 17.13
N SER A 285 -15.85 7.80 18.06
CA SER A 285 -14.63 7.01 17.91
C SER A 285 -14.63 6.18 16.61
N VAL A 286 -15.75 5.55 16.27
CA VAL A 286 -15.86 4.77 15.03
C VAL A 286 -15.81 5.65 13.77
N LYS A 287 -16.55 6.77 13.78
CA LYS A 287 -16.64 7.66 12.61
C LYS A 287 -15.33 8.42 12.36
N VAL A 288 -14.54 8.67 13.40
CA VAL A 288 -13.17 9.20 13.29
C VAL A 288 -12.30 8.28 12.46
N LEU A 289 -12.20 6.99 12.80
CA LEU A 289 -11.37 6.03 12.05
C LEU A 289 -11.86 5.88 10.59
N ALA A 290 -13.18 5.90 10.38
CA ALA A 290 -13.77 5.86 9.04
C ALA A 290 -13.41 7.10 8.19
N ALA A 291 -13.52 8.30 8.76
CA ALA A 291 -13.15 9.54 8.08
C ALA A 291 -11.63 9.61 7.82
N ALA A 292 -10.82 9.20 8.82
CA ALA A 292 -9.38 9.12 8.74
C ALA A 292 -8.91 8.27 7.54
N GLN A 293 -9.48 7.10 7.33
CA GLN A 293 -9.06 6.18 6.26
C GLN A 293 -9.09 6.80 4.84
N THR A 294 -9.83 7.89 4.64
CA THR A 294 -9.84 8.65 3.36
C THR A 294 -8.61 9.54 3.15
N ASN A 295 -7.88 9.87 4.21
CA ASN A 295 -6.69 10.74 4.25
C ASN A 295 -5.38 9.95 4.46
N PHE A 296 -5.47 8.65 4.71
CA PHE A 296 -4.35 7.78 5.12
C PHE A 296 -4.30 6.47 4.31
N SER A 297 -3.15 5.77 4.31
CA SER A 297 -2.95 4.51 3.58
C SER A 297 -2.79 3.26 4.42
N GLY A 298 -2.48 3.43 5.70
CA GLY A 298 -2.27 2.38 6.68
C GLY A 298 -3.45 2.25 7.62
N GLY A 299 -3.16 1.70 8.80
CA GLY A 299 -4.13 1.50 9.86
C GLY A 299 -4.37 2.76 10.69
N GLU A 300 -5.57 2.84 11.24
CA GLU A 300 -6.06 3.93 12.08
C GLU A 300 -6.42 3.39 13.47
N GLY A 301 -5.92 3.98 14.54
CA GLY A 301 -6.20 3.44 15.86
C GLY A 301 -6.31 4.44 17.00
N PHE A 302 -6.59 3.93 18.18
CA PHE A 302 -6.61 4.69 19.43
C PHE A 302 -5.79 3.98 20.50
N TYR A 303 -4.89 4.70 21.15
CA TYR A 303 -4.27 4.27 22.39
C TYR A 303 -5.20 4.55 23.59
N ASN A 304 -5.06 3.76 24.67
CA ASN A 304 -5.83 3.90 25.92
C ASN A 304 -7.35 4.08 25.74
N TYR A 305 -7.93 3.34 24.78
CA TYR A 305 -9.30 3.54 24.32
C TYR A 305 -10.35 3.47 25.44
N LEU A 306 -10.25 2.46 26.31
CA LEU A 306 -11.22 2.26 27.40
C LEU A 306 -11.08 3.31 28.51
N VAL A 307 -9.85 3.74 28.79
CA VAL A 307 -9.56 4.80 29.79
C VAL A 307 -10.25 6.10 29.38
N PHE A 308 -10.12 6.50 28.12
CA PHE A 308 -10.74 7.73 27.62
C PHE A 308 -12.26 7.63 27.47
N LEU A 309 -12.80 6.42 27.30
CA LEU A 309 -14.25 6.20 27.20
C LEU A 309 -14.93 6.09 28.59
N ALA A 310 -14.18 5.72 29.63
CA ALA A 310 -14.71 5.48 30.99
C ALA A 310 -15.61 6.60 31.55
N PRO A 311 -15.31 7.91 31.36
CA PRO A 311 -16.17 8.99 31.85
C PRO A 311 -17.58 9.05 31.27
N TYR A 312 -17.85 8.31 30.19
CA TYR A 312 -19.16 8.25 29.57
C TYR A 312 -20.04 7.12 30.10
N VAL A 313 -19.47 6.08 30.72
CA VAL A 313 -20.21 4.89 31.14
C VAL A 313 -20.52 4.84 32.62
N ARG A 314 -20.00 5.80 33.41
CA ARG A 314 -20.35 5.94 34.83
C ARG A 314 -21.85 5.98 35.05
N GLY A 315 -22.33 5.10 35.94
CA GLY A 315 -23.75 4.97 36.29
C GLY A 315 -24.60 4.20 35.27
N LEU A 316 -24.04 3.67 34.19
CA LEU A 316 -24.75 2.77 33.27
C LEU A 316 -24.79 1.33 33.81
N SER A 317 -25.81 0.57 33.43
CA SER A 317 -25.85 -0.86 33.72
C SER A 317 -24.82 -1.62 32.88
N TYR A 318 -24.33 -2.75 33.38
CA TYR A 318 -23.42 -3.63 32.64
C TYR A 318 -23.96 -4.00 31.25
N ASP A 319 -25.25 -4.32 31.14
CA ASP A 319 -25.90 -4.64 29.85
C ASP A 319 -25.84 -3.47 28.87
N SER A 320 -25.97 -2.24 29.36
CA SER A 320 -25.85 -1.04 28.52
C SER A 320 -24.42 -0.87 28.03
N VAL A 321 -23.43 -1.07 28.90
CA VAL A 321 -21.99 -1.01 28.55
C VAL A 321 -21.64 -2.09 27.53
N LYS A 322 -22.14 -3.31 27.72
CA LYS A 322 -21.96 -4.43 26.79
C LYS A 322 -22.58 -4.15 25.43
N GLN A 323 -23.77 -3.54 25.39
CA GLN A 323 -24.41 -3.14 24.14
C GLN A 323 -23.61 -2.06 23.40
N LEU A 324 -22.98 -1.12 24.11
CA LEU A 324 -22.10 -0.11 23.53
C LEU A 324 -20.85 -0.74 22.89
N MET A 325 -20.22 -1.71 23.56
CA MET A 325 -19.07 -2.44 23.00
C MET A 325 -19.48 -3.28 21.78
N GLN A 326 -20.66 -3.89 21.83
CA GLN A 326 -21.23 -4.58 20.67
C GLN A 326 -21.47 -3.64 19.49
N MET A 327 -22.05 -2.46 19.73
CA MET A 327 -22.25 -1.44 18.70
C MET A 327 -20.92 -1.02 18.07
N MET A 328 -19.87 -0.83 18.88
CA MET A 328 -18.52 -0.49 18.40
C MET A 328 -17.98 -1.53 17.41
N PHE A 329 -18.03 -2.82 17.76
CA PHE A 329 -17.56 -3.90 16.88
C PHE A 329 -18.34 -3.96 15.57
N TYR A 330 -19.68 -3.91 15.63
CA TYR A 330 -20.49 -3.98 14.41
C TYR A 330 -20.26 -2.78 13.50
N GLU A 331 -20.21 -1.56 14.06
CA GLU A 331 -19.92 -0.38 13.26
C GLU A 331 -18.54 -0.49 12.59
N LEU A 332 -17.47 -0.82 13.31
CA LEU A 332 -16.13 -0.92 12.69
C LEU A 332 -15.99 -2.07 11.69
N THR A 333 -16.71 -3.17 11.86
CA THR A 333 -16.63 -4.32 10.95
C THR A 333 -17.60 -4.24 9.77
N GLN A 334 -18.59 -3.34 9.80
CA GLN A 334 -19.59 -3.17 8.73
C GLN A 334 -19.42 -1.88 7.91
N ILE A 335 -18.48 -1.01 8.26
CA ILE A 335 -18.17 0.21 7.50
C ILE A 335 -17.16 -0.10 6.38
N TYR A 336 -17.68 -0.39 5.19
CA TYR A 336 -16.92 -0.71 3.97
C TYR A 336 -16.45 0.55 3.20
N VAL A 337 -15.68 1.41 3.87
CA VAL A 337 -15.25 2.72 3.31
C VAL A 337 -13.77 2.77 2.93
N ALA A 338 -12.99 1.75 3.31
CA ALA A 338 -11.59 1.66 2.90
C ALA A 338 -11.48 1.26 1.42
N ARG A 339 -10.26 1.38 0.88
CA ARG A 339 -9.96 1.18 -0.55
C ARG A 339 -10.40 -0.20 -1.02
N GLY A 340 -11.03 -0.24 -2.20
CA GLY A 340 -11.51 -1.49 -2.77
C GLY A 340 -12.75 -2.07 -2.06
N GLY A 341 -13.44 -1.27 -1.24
CA GLY A 341 -14.59 -1.74 -0.47
C GLY A 341 -14.14 -2.71 0.62
N GLN A 342 -13.24 -2.27 1.49
CA GLN A 342 -12.77 -3.03 2.65
C GLN A 342 -13.22 -2.33 3.95
N PRO A 343 -13.33 -3.06 5.08
CA PRO A 343 -13.43 -2.45 6.39
C PRO A 343 -12.23 -1.54 6.68
N VAL A 344 -12.42 -0.59 7.59
CA VAL A 344 -11.32 0.25 8.10
C VAL A 344 -10.28 -0.64 8.77
N PHE A 345 -9.00 -0.48 8.42
CA PHE A 345 -7.94 -1.20 9.10
C PHE A 345 -7.71 -0.54 10.46
N SER A 346 -8.42 -1.01 11.49
CA SER A 346 -8.44 -0.36 12.80
C SER A 346 -7.79 -1.15 13.92
N ASN A 347 -7.30 -0.44 14.94
CA ASN A 347 -6.85 -1.04 16.20
C ASN A 347 -7.12 -0.15 17.41
N ILE A 348 -7.27 -0.75 18.58
CA ILE A 348 -7.42 -0.06 19.86
C ILE A 348 -6.52 -0.69 20.91
N GLN A 349 -5.79 0.13 21.66
CA GLN A 349 -5.04 -0.31 22.84
C GLN A 349 -5.95 -0.28 24.06
N ILE A 350 -5.95 -1.39 24.79
CA ILE A 350 -6.82 -1.61 25.94
C ILE A 350 -6.02 -2.19 27.11
N THR A 351 -6.40 -1.83 28.31
CA THR A 351 -5.87 -2.36 29.57
C THR A 351 -7.04 -2.71 30.49
N PRO A 352 -6.90 -3.68 31.41
CA PRO A 352 -7.98 -4.07 32.31
C PRO A 352 -8.25 -3.06 33.43
N GLY A 353 -7.41 -2.04 33.54
CA GLY A 353 -7.47 -0.94 34.51
C GLY A 353 -6.79 0.32 33.99
N VAL A 354 -6.70 1.37 34.80
CA VAL A 354 -6.07 2.65 34.45
C VAL A 354 -4.55 2.54 34.57
N PRO A 355 -3.78 2.73 33.48
CA PRO A 355 -2.32 2.74 33.56
C PRO A 355 -1.81 3.93 34.38
N LYS A 356 -0.72 3.74 35.13
CA LYS A 356 -0.17 4.73 36.07
C LYS A 356 0.07 6.12 35.48
N LEU A 357 0.46 6.21 34.22
CA LEU A 357 0.67 7.50 33.54
C LEU A 357 -0.59 8.38 33.54
N TRP A 358 -1.78 7.77 33.52
CA TRP A 358 -3.06 8.47 33.43
C TRP A 358 -3.73 8.70 34.78
N GLU A 359 -3.24 8.10 35.86
CA GLU A 359 -3.89 8.10 37.18
C GLU A 359 -4.21 9.51 37.67
N ASP A 360 -3.24 10.42 37.56
CA ASP A 360 -3.34 11.81 38.02
C ASP A 360 -3.80 12.81 36.94
N VAL A 361 -4.06 12.34 35.73
CA VAL A 361 -4.41 13.19 34.58
C VAL A 361 -5.90 13.52 34.61
N PRO A 362 -6.30 14.80 34.46
CA PRO A 362 -7.71 15.18 34.44
C PRO A 362 -8.44 14.57 33.25
N ILE A 363 -9.71 14.24 33.45
CA ILE A 363 -10.54 13.70 32.38
C ILE A 363 -10.74 14.76 31.29
N VAL A 364 -10.76 14.32 30.02
CA VAL A 364 -11.10 15.18 28.88
C VAL A 364 -12.32 14.59 28.20
N ALA A 365 -13.48 15.16 28.49
CA ALA A 365 -14.76 14.64 28.04
C ALA A 365 -15.81 15.74 27.95
N ARG A 366 -16.84 15.53 27.13
CA ARG A 366 -18.01 16.41 27.04
C ARG A 366 -17.68 17.86 26.69
N GLY A 367 -16.58 18.08 25.99
CA GLY A 367 -16.15 19.41 25.54
C GLY A 367 -15.40 20.23 26.58
N ARG A 368 -14.86 19.60 27.63
CA ARG A 368 -14.10 20.26 28.68
C ARG A 368 -13.05 19.35 29.31
N ILE A 369 -12.09 19.97 29.98
CA ILE A 369 -11.23 19.31 30.96
C ILE A 369 -12.01 19.28 32.28
N GLY A 370 -12.27 18.08 32.81
CA GLY A 370 -13.08 17.87 34.01
C GLY A 370 -12.27 18.01 35.31
N PRO A 371 -12.95 18.13 36.46
CA PRO A 371 -12.30 18.17 37.77
C PRO A 371 -11.78 16.81 38.23
N ASP A 372 -12.43 15.72 37.80
CA ASP A 372 -12.06 14.35 38.12
C ASP A 372 -10.81 13.93 37.32
N LYS A 373 -10.08 12.94 37.85
CA LYS A 373 -8.93 12.32 37.18
C LYS A 373 -9.29 10.95 36.60
N TYR A 374 -8.54 10.46 35.61
CA TYR A 374 -8.80 9.12 35.06
C TYR A 374 -8.61 8.00 36.09
N GLY A 375 -7.70 8.13 37.07
CA GLY A 375 -7.52 7.15 38.15
C GLY A 375 -8.77 6.92 39.00
N GLU A 376 -9.73 7.85 39.00
CA GLU A 376 -11.00 7.71 39.71
C GLU A 376 -12.04 6.86 38.94
N TYR A 377 -11.70 6.35 37.75
CA TYR A 377 -12.59 5.60 36.87
C TYR A 377 -12.18 4.13 36.68
N GLU A 378 -11.43 3.56 37.64
CA GLU A 378 -10.93 2.18 37.61
C GLU A 378 -12.05 1.15 37.37
N ASP A 379 -13.15 1.26 38.12
CA ASP A 379 -14.31 0.36 37.99
C ASP A 379 -14.96 0.44 36.60
N GLU A 380 -15.06 1.63 36.03
CA GLU A 380 -15.60 1.83 34.68
C GLU A 380 -14.69 1.23 33.59
N VAL A 381 -13.37 1.39 33.72
CA VAL A 381 -12.40 0.78 32.78
C VAL A 381 -12.47 -0.74 32.85
N ARG A 382 -12.49 -1.30 34.06
CA ARG A 382 -12.60 -2.75 34.28
C ARG A 382 -13.92 -3.31 33.73
N THR A 383 -15.02 -2.60 33.94
CA THR A 383 -16.35 -2.92 33.39
C THR A 383 -16.32 -2.94 31.86
N LEU A 384 -15.74 -1.90 31.23
CA LEU A 384 -15.56 -1.80 29.78
C LEU A 384 -14.70 -2.94 29.24
N TYR A 385 -13.60 -3.28 29.92
CA TYR A 385 -12.69 -4.35 29.50
C TYR A 385 -13.37 -5.72 29.49
N ARG A 386 -14.14 -6.04 30.54
CA ARG A 386 -14.94 -7.28 30.62
C ARG A 386 -16.00 -7.31 29.51
N ALA A 387 -16.78 -6.23 29.38
CA ALA A 387 -17.83 -6.13 28.36
C ALA A 387 -17.27 -6.29 26.93
N LEU A 388 -16.15 -5.63 26.63
CA LEU A 388 -15.48 -5.71 25.34
C LEU A 388 -15.01 -7.14 25.02
N ASN A 389 -14.30 -7.79 25.95
CA ASN A 389 -13.78 -9.14 25.73
C ASN A 389 -14.89 -10.20 25.71
N GLU A 390 -15.98 -10.02 26.45
CA GLU A 390 -17.15 -10.90 26.35
C GLU A 390 -17.82 -10.82 24.98
N VAL A 391 -17.97 -9.62 24.42
CA VAL A 391 -18.49 -9.45 23.06
C VAL A 391 -17.53 -10.05 22.03
N ALA A 392 -16.22 -9.83 22.19
CA ALA A 392 -15.20 -10.43 21.34
C ALA A 392 -15.24 -11.98 21.42
N LEU A 393 -15.47 -12.55 22.61
CA LEU A 393 -15.61 -13.99 22.83
C LEU A 393 -16.87 -14.56 22.18
N GLN A 394 -17.98 -13.81 22.19
CA GLN A 394 -19.22 -14.21 21.51
C GLN A 394 -18.99 -14.32 20.00
N GLY A 395 -18.35 -13.30 19.41
CA GLY A 395 -18.22 -13.14 17.96
C GLY A 395 -19.47 -12.50 17.34
N ASP A 396 -19.53 -12.49 16.00
CA ASP A 396 -20.72 -12.03 15.28
C ASP A 396 -21.91 -12.99 15.46
N TYR A 397 -23.07 -12.64 14.90
CA TYR A 397 -24.29 -13.46 14.95
C TYR A 397 -24.08 -14.91 14.48
N TRP A 398 -23.17 -15.15 13.54
CA TRP A 398 -22.83 -16.47 13.01
C TRP A 398 -21.69 -17.16 13.77
N GLY A 399 -21.15 -16.51 14.82
CA GLY A 399 -20.04 -16.99 15.63
C GLY A 399 -18.66 -16.78 14.99
N LYS A 400 -18.52 -15.89 14.00
CA LYS A 400 -17.23 -15.48 13.42
C LYS A 400 -16.52 -14.48 14.31
N PRO A 401 -15.18 -14.46 14.33
CA PRO A 401 -14.44 -13.48 15.10
C PRO A 401 -14.60 -12.07 14.51
N PHE A 402 -14.50 -11.06 15.37
CA PHE A 402 -14.24 -9.69 14.94
C PHE A 402 -12.75 -9.53 14.65
N ASN A 403 -12.40 -9.29 13.39
CA ASN A 403 -11.01 -9.07 12.98
C ASN A 403 -10.53 -7.64 13.24
N PHE A 404 -11.49 -6.70 13.33
CA PHE A 404 -11.26 -5.29 13.61
C PHE A 404 -12.28 -4.77 14.65
N PRO A 405 -11.92 -3.75 15.45
CA PRO A 405 -10.54 -3.26 15.60
C PRO A 405 -9.66 -4.36 16.20
N LYS A 406 -8.38 -4.37 15.85
CA LYS A 406 -7.42 -5.22 16.57
C LYS A 406 -7.38 -4.76 18.01
N LEU A 407 -7.57 -5.69 18.93
CA LEU A 407 -7.49 -5.41 20.36
C LEU A 407 -6.05 -5.59 20.82
N GLU A 408 -5.35 -4.50 21.07
CA GLU A 408 -3.97 -4.49 21.58
C GLU A 408 -4.02 -4.47 23.10
N ASN A 409 -3.84 -5.63 23.75
CA ASN A 409 -3.88 -5.71 25.20
C ASN A 409 -2.55 -5.28 25.79
N GLY A 410 -2.54 -4.12 26.44
CA GLY A 410 -1.38 -3.57 27.14
C GLY A 410 -1.06 -4.36 28.41
N ILE A 411 0.05 -5.10 28.40
CA ILE A 411 0.60 -5.75 29.59
C ILE A 411 1.50 -4.73 30.28
N VAL A 412 1.02 -4.16 31.38
CA VAL A 412 1.76 -3.20 32.20
C VAL A 412 1.99 -3.75 33.61
N PRO A 413 3.10 -3.40 34.29
CA PRO A 413 3.50 -4.03 35.56
C PRO A 413 2.43 -4.03 36.65
N GLU A 414 1.74 -2.91 36.82
CA GLU A 414 0.74 -2.72 37.88
C GLU A 414 -0.62 -3.38 37.56
N LEU A 415 -0.91 -3.69 36.30
CA LEU A 415 -2.16 -4.34 35.89
C LEU A 415 -1.98 -5.82 35.49
N PHE A 416 -0.76 -6.35 35.56
CA PHE A 416 -0.43 -7.73 35.22
C PHE A 416 -0.09 -8.56 36.46
N ASN A 417 -1.02 -8.57 37.42
CA ASN A 417 -0.92 -9.27 38.69
C ASN A 417 -2.22 -10.06 39.00
N SER A 418 -2.27 -10.76 40.13
CA SER A 418 -3.39 -11.65 40.49
C SER A 418 -4.75 -10.97 40.64
N GLU A 419 -4.78 -9.66 40.90
CA GLU A 419 -6.02 -8.88 40.99
C GLU A 419 -6.81 -8.86 39.67
N TYR A 420 -6.09 -8.94 38.54
CA TYR A 420 -6.63 -8.90 37.19
C TYR A 420 -6.62 -10.28 36.49
N ASP A 421 -6.34 -11.37 37.23
CA ASP A 421 -6.24 -12.72 36.64
C ASP A 421 -7.54 -13.11 35.91
N GLU A 422 -8.72 -12.69 36.39
CA GLU A 422 -10.00 -12.96 35.73
C GLU A 422 -10.13 -12.27 34.37
N GLU A 423 -9.75 -10.99 34.29
CA GLU A 423 -9.73 -10.19 33.06
C GLU A 423 -8.77 -10.79 32.05
N TRP A 424 -7.56 -11.11 32.49
CA TRP A 424 -6.57 -11.74 31.63
C TRP A 424 -7.03 -13.10 31.15
N LEU A 425 -7.59 -13.95 32.03
CA LEU A 425 -8.14 -15.24 31.64
C LEU A 425 -9.28 -15.09 30.63
N LEU A 426 -10.13 -14.05 30.77
CA LEU A 426 -11.16 -13.73 29.79
C LEU A 426 -10.56 -13.41 28.41
N ALA A 427 -9.53 -12.56 28.33
CA ALA A 427 -8.83 -12.30 27.07
C ALA A 427 -8.24 -13.58 26.46
N HIS A 428 -7.68 -14.47 27.29
CA HIS A 428 -7.14 -15.76 26.82
C HIS A 428 -8.22 -16.76 26.39
N LYS A 429 -9.46 -16.66 26.90
CA LYS A 429 -10.61 -17.41 26.36
C LYS A 429 -10.92 -16.96 24.92
N VAL A 430 -10.80 -15.67 24.61
CA VAL A 430 -10.92 -15.17 23.24
C VAL A 430 -9.80 -15.77 22.37
N VAL A 431 -8.56 -15.81 22.88
CA VAL A 431 -7.41 -16.41 22.18
C VAL A 431 -7.67 -17.88 21.87
N ALA A 432 -8.07 -18.65 22.87
CA ALA A 432 -8.36 -20.06 22.72
C ALA A 432 -9.44 -20.32 21.66
N LYS A 433 -10.45 -19.44 21.56
CA LYS A 433 -11.54 -19.58 20.60
C LYS A 433 -11.14 -19.15 19.18
N PHE A 434 -10.53 -17.98 19.04
CA PHE A 434 -10.37 -17.28 17.76
C PHE A 434 -8.92 -16.93 17.38
N GLY A 435 -7.96 -17.08 18.29
CA GLY A 435 -6.58 -16.64 18.09
C GLY A 435 -6.42 -15.11 18.00
N THR A 436 -7.35 -14.36 18.58
CA THR A 436 -7.26 -12.94 18.92
C THR A 436 -7.54 -12.84 20.43
N PRO A 437 -7.09 -11.81 21.18
CA PRO A 437 -6.47 -10.56 20.76
C PRO A 437 -4.92 -10.62 20.63
N TYR A 438 -4.29 -9.45 20.63
CA TYR A 438 -2.84 -9.21 20.57
C TYR A 438 -2.36 -8.71 21.93
N PHE A 439 -1.06 -8.81 22.19
CA PHE A 439 -0.45 -8.39 23.45
C PHE A 439 0.70 -7.41 23.20
N ASP A 440 0.54 -6.20 23.72
CA ASP A 440 1.55 -5.15 23.78
C ASP A 440 2.26 -5.24 25.13
N ASN A 441 3.42 -5.88 25.13
CA ASN A 441 4.17 -6.19 26.34
C ASN A 441 5.09 -5.03 26.71
N MET A 442 4.68 -4.26 27.72
CA MET A 442 5.41 -3.11 28.25
C MET A 442 6.27 -3.45 29.47
N MET A 443 6.31 -4.72 29.89
CA MET A 443 7.17 -5.21 30.99
C MET A 443 8.68 -5.05 30.72
N PRO A 444 9.22 -5.31 29.50
CA PRO A 444 10.65 -5.24 29.28
C PRO A 444 11.16 -3.80 29.42
N GLU A 445 12.31 -3.61 30.10
CA GLU A 445 12.85 -2.29 30.42
C GLU A 445 13.04 -1.38 29.19
N TYR A 446 13.45 -1.95 28.05
CA TYR A 446 13.65 -1.17 26.81
C TYR A 446 12.36 -0.48 26.30
N ARG A 447 11.19 -0.90 26.79
CA ARG A 447 9.89 -0.27 26.48
C ARG A 447 9.69 1.05 27.18
N GLY A 448 10.46 1.35 28.23
CA GLY A 448 10.38 2.63 28.94
C GLY A 448 9.02 2.89 29.58
N TYR A 449 8.30 1.84 29.99
CA TYR A 449 6.98 2.00 30.61
C TYR A 449 7.03 2.96 31.81
N GLY A 450 5.99 3.78 31.94
CA GLY A 450 5.88 4.82 32.97
C GLY A 450 6.64 6.11 32.67
N LYS A 451 7.47 6.16 31.61
CA LYS A 451 8.11 7.42 31.17
C LYS A 451 7.27 8.22 30.19
N GLY A 452 6.33 7.58 29.49
CA GLY A 452 5.50 8.25 28.51
C GLY A 452 4.52 7.31 27.83
N VAL A 453 3.93 7.76 26.73
CA VAL A 453 2.94 7.02 25.97
C VAL A 453 3.66 6.07 25.01
N SER A 454 3.30 4.79 25.02
CA SER A 454 3.77 3.79 24.06
C SER A 454 2.60 2.98 23.53
N CYS A 455 2.56 2.77 22.21
CA CYS A 455 1.51 2.01 21.57
C CYS A 455 2.01 1.24 20.34
N TYR A 456 1.29 0.18 20.00
CA TYR A 456 1.38 -0.44 18.68
C TYR A 456 0.24 -0.03 17.77
N GLN A 457 0.59 0.13 16.50
CA GLN A 457 -0.32 0.54 15.45
C GLN A 457 -0.11 -0.24 14.17
N CYS A 458 -1.11 -0.15 13.28
CA CYS A 458 -1.12 -0.84 11.99
C CYS A 458 -0.84 -2.33 12.21
N CYS A 459 0.14 -2.96 11.55
CA CYS A 459 0.42 -4.38 11.79
C CYS A 459 1.29 -4.63 13.02
N ALA A 460 2.31 -3.80 13.26
CA ALA A 460 3.36 -4.03 14.27
C ALA A 460 4.30 -2.82 14.47
N TYR A 461 3.88 -1.59 14.14
CA TYR A 461 4.73 -0.42 14.34
C TYR A 461 4.58 0.10 15.77
N ASN A 462 5.70 0.44 16.40
CA ASN A 462 5.72 0.99 17.75
C ASN A 462 5.95 2.49 17.69
N PHE A 463 5.12 3.25 18.39
CA PHE A 463 5.29 4.68 18.60
C PHE A 463 5.43 4.95 20.10
N VAL A 464 6.42 5.80 20.43
CA VAL A 464 6.74 6.17 21.80
C VAL A 464 6.90 7.68 21.85
N ASP A 465 6.25 8.30 22.83
CA ASP A 465 6.42 9.71 23.15
C ASP A 465 6.70 9.86 24.66
N THR A 466 7.70 10.65 25.01
CA THR A 466 8.23 10.80 26.38
C THR A 466 8.69 12.24 26.63
N PRO A 467 8.79 12.68 27.89
CA PRO A 467 9.37 13.98 28.24
C PRO A 467 10.79 14.19 27.67
N ASP A 468 11.56 13.11 27.50
CA ASP A 468 12.92 13.18 26.95
C ASP A 468 12.92 13.48 25.43
N SER A 469 11.87 13.06 24.72
CA SER A 469 11.75 13.18 23.25
C SER A 469 10.83 14.29 22.78
N ASP A 470 10.00 14.83 23.68
CA ASP A 470 9.00 15.84 23.38
C ASP A 470 8.93 16.91 24.48
N PRO A 471 9.36 18.16 24.18
CA PRO A 471 9.33 19.24 25.15
C PRO A 471 7.91 19.70 25.52
N GLU A 472 6.89 19.36 24.71
CA GLU A 472 5.47 19.68 24.99
C GLU A 472 4.73 18.50 25.63
N PHE A 473 5.45 17.46 26.08
CA PHE A 473 4.87 16.23 26.60
C PHE A 473 3.89 16.48 27.76
N GLU A 474 4.27 17.31 28.73
CA GLU A 474 3.42 17.62 29.89
C GLU A 474 2.17 18.39 29.46
N GLU A 475 2.30 19.39 28.60
CA GLU A 475 1.14 20.12 28.09
C GLU A 475 0.19 19.22 27.29
N LYS A 476 0.70 18.22 26.56
CA LYS A 476 -0.12 17.20 25.88
C LYS A 476 -0.76 16.22 26.86
N LEU A 477 -0.04 15.80 27.90
CA LEU A 477 -0.53 14.91 28.93
C LEU A 477 -1.74 15.56 29.63
N TYR A 478 -1.64 16.84 30.01
CA TYR A 478 -2.70 17.60 30.68
C TYR A 478 -3.66 18.32 29.73
N PHE A 479 -3.54 18.11 28.41
CA PHE A 479 -4.42 18.69 27.38
C PHE A 479 -4.47 20.24 27.38
N VAL A 480 -3.36 20.89 27.75
CA VAL A 480 -3.26 22.34 27.91
C VAL A 480 -3.35 23.05 26.55
N GLY A 481 -4.39 23.87 26.37
CA GLY A 481 -4.62 24.58 25.11
C GLY A 481 -5.00 23.68 23.94
N GLY A 482 -5.51 22.47 24.22
CA GLY A 482 -5.87 21.49 23.20
C GLY A 482 -4.71 20.69 22.63
N ARG A 483 -3.50 20.83 23.21
CA ARG A 483 -2.35 19.99 22.87
C ARG A 483 -2.63 18.54 23.23
N HIS A 484 -2.20 17.63 22.37
CA HIS A 484 -2.47 16.20 22.47
C HIS A 484 -1.39 15.42 21.73
N PHE A 485 -1.32 14.11 21.96
CA PHE A 485 -0.33 13.26 21.32
C PHE A 485 -0.74 12.96 19.87
N SER A 486 0.21 13.08 18.95
CA SER A 486 0.05 12.75 17.54
C SER A 486 1.08 11.71 17.14
N MET A 487 0.71 10.43 17.25
CA MET A 487 1.62 9.31 16.99
C MET A 487 1.27 8.63 15.67
N GLY A 488 2.26 8.32 14.85
CA GLY A 488 2.02 7.71 13.55
C GLY A 488 3.28 7.64 12.70
N SER A 489 3.14 7.13 11.48
CA SER A 489 4.27 7.04 10.55
C SER A 489 3.96 7.64 9.19
N TRP A 490 4.87 8.49 8.71
CA TRP A 490 4.82 9.13 7.39
C TRP A 490 4.79 8.16 6.23
N GLN A 491 5.73 7.23 6.26
CA GLN A 491 5.98 6.28 5.19
C GLN A 491 6.88 5.18 5.70
N VAL A 492 6.73 4.01 5.08
CA VAL A 492 7.68 2.92 5.22
C VAL A 492 8.37 2.67 3.88
N VAL A 493 9.71 2.69 3.86
CA VAL A 493 10.53 2.21 2.73
C VAL A 493 11.32 1.01 3.23
N THR A 494 11.31 -0.09 2.49
CA THR A 494 11.85 -1.38 2.96
C THR A 494 13.13 -1.77 2.22
N ILE A 495 14.16 -2.13 2.97
CA ILE A 495 15.43 -2.65 2.48
C ILE A 495 15.34 -4.17 2.26
N ASN A 496 15.76 -4.61 1.08
CA ASN A 496 15.91 -6.02 0.71
C ASN A 496 17.25 -6.57 1.23
N LEU A 497 17.27 -7.07 2.48
CA LEU A 497 18.50 -7.54 3.12
C LEU A 497 19.19 -8.69 2.36
N PRO A 498 18.48 -9.69 1.78
CA PRO A 498 19.12 -10.71 0.96
C PRO A 498 19.97 -10.14 -0.18
N ARG A 499 19.47 -9.13 -0.90
CA ARG A 499 20.23 -8.47 -1.97
C ARG A 499 21.48 -7.75 -1.44
N VAL A 500 21.44 -7.19 -0.24
CA VAL A 500 22.63 -6.62 0.42
C VAL A 500 23.70 -7.69 0.62
N ALA A 501 23.32 -8.89 1.09
CA ALA A 501 24.25 -10.00 1.24
C ALA A 501 24.79 -10.54 -0.09
N TYR A 502 23.99 -10.53 -1.17
CA TYR A 502 24.48 -10.93 -2.49
C TYR A 502 25.60 -10.01 -2.98
N LYS A 503 25.46 -8.71 -2.73
CA LYS A 503 26.45 -7.69 -3.08
C LYS A 503 27.67 -7.69 -2.15
N SER A 504 27.52 -8.10 -0.89
CA SER A 504 28.64 -8.15 0.07
C SER A 504 29.68 -9.22 -0.28
N ARG A 505 29.29 -10.25 -1.05
CA ARG A 505 30.15 -11.39 -1.43
C ARG A 505 30.80 -12.08 -0.21
N GLY A 506 30.11 -12.09 0.92
CA GLY A 506 30.60 -12.69 2.17
C GLY A 506 31.50 -11.79 3.03
N GLU A 507 31.70 -10.52 2.65
CA GLU A 507 32.51 -9.56 3.40
C GLU A 507 31.62 -8.69 4.31
N ASP A 508 31.80 -8.79 5.64
CA ASP A 508 31.08 -7.99 6.64
C ASP A 508 31.13 -6.48 6.37
N ALA A 509 32.33 -5.96 6.08
CA ALA A 509 32.52 -4.53 5.84
C ALA A 509 31.66 -4.03 4.66
N ARG A 510 31.56 -4.81 3.57
CA ARG A 510 30.72 -4.49 2.41
C ARG A 510 29.23 -4.62 2.72
N LEU A 511 28.85 -5.59 3.55
CA LEU A 511 27.47 -5.74 4.02
C LEU A 511 27.02 -4.48 4.75
N TYR A 512 27.84 -3.97 5.67
CA TYR A 512 27.56 -2.75 6.43
C TYR A 512 27.57 -1.49 5.55
N GLU A 513 28.48 -1.40 4.59
CA GLU A 513 28.53 -0.28 3.65
C GLU A 513 27.28 -0.23 2.76
N GLU A 514 26.86 -1.37 2.21
CA GLU A 514 25.72 -1.44 1.30
C GLU A 514 24.39 -1.15 2.01
N VAL A 515 24.21 -1.63 3.25
CA VAL A 515 23.00 -1.30 4.01
C VAL A 515 22.94 0.20 4.34
N LYS A 516 24.07 0.83 4.68
CA LYS A 516 24.13 2.28 4.96
C LYS A 516 23.78 3.09 3.70
N LYS A 517 24.31 2.73 2.53
CA LYS A 517 23.94 3.34 1.24
C LYS A 517 22.43 3.25 0.97
N LEU A 518 21.81 2.10 1.21
CA LEU A 518 20.36 1.95 1.03
C LEU A 518 19.55 2.76 2.04
N MET A 519 20.05 2.95 3.26
CA MET A 519 19.41 3.84 4.24
C MET A 519 19.45 5.30 3.80
N GLU A 520 20.54 5.78 3.20
CA GLU A 520 20.60 7.11 2.58
C GLU A 520 19.53 7.27 1.49
N VAL A 521 19.39 6.27 0.61
CA VAL A 521 18.34 6.25 -0.43
C VAL A 521 16.94 6.28 0.18
N CYS A 522 16.70 5.57 1.29
CA CYS A 522 15.41 5.64 1.99
C CYS A 522 15.11 7.07 2.45
N VAL A 523 16.10 7.76 3.01
CA VAL A 523 15.96 9.16 3.44
C VAL A 523 15.68 10.09 2.27
N ASP A 524 16.32 9.87 1.11
CA ASP A 524 16.02 10.68 -0.08
C ASP A 524 14.58 10.48 -0.57
N VAL A 525 14.08 9.23 -0.56
CA VAL A 525 12.67 8.94 -0.86
C VAL A 525 11.74 9.65 0.14
N PHE A 526 12.10 9.67 1.42
CA PHE A 526 11.34 10.39 2.45
C PHE A 526 11.32 11.90 2.18
N LYS A 527 12.46 12.51 1.86
CA LYS A 527 12.56 13.94 1.51
C LYS A 527 11.69 14.28 0.32
N THR A 528 11.72 13.45 -0.73
CA THR A 528 10.84 13.63 -1.89
C THR A 528 9.37 13.58 -1.46
N LYS A 529 8.95 12.53 -0.73
CA LYS A 529 7.55 12.44 -0.26
C LYS A 529 7.15 13.64 0.59
N TYR A 530 8.02 14.10 1.48
CA TYR A 530 7.77 15.25 2.34
C TYR A 530 7.52 16.54 1.54
N GLN A 531 8.32 16.81 0.51
CA GLN A 531 8.14 17.97 -0.37
C GLN A 531 6.75 18.00 -1.03
N TRP A 532 6.28 16.85 -1.50
CA TRP A 532 4.95 16.73 -2.09
C TRP A 532 3.84 16.85 -1.04
N MET A 533 3.99 16.22 0.13
CA MET A 533 3.00 16.30 1.20
C MET A 533 2.85 17.70 1.76
N LYS A 534 3.93 18.49 1.81
CA LYS A 534 3.88 19.91 2.16
C LYS A 534 2.92 20.68 1.24
N LEU A 535 3.00 20.46 -0.07
CA LEU A 535 2.06 21.06 -1.02
C LEU A 535 0.61 20.61 -0.76
N MET A 536 0.40 19.34 -0.38
CA MET A 536 -0.93 18.82 -0.07
C MET A 536 -1.54 19.47 1.18
N ILE A 537 -0.73 19.67 2.22
CA ILE A 537 -1.13 20.33 3.47
C ILE A 537 -1.41 21.82 3.21
N GLU A 538 -0.49 22.53 2.55
CA GLU A 538 -0.62 23.96 2.24
C GLU A 538 -1.85 24.27 1.37
N ASN A 539 -2.24 23.33 0.49
CA ASN A 539 -3.42 23.44 -0.37
C ASN A 539 -4.68 22.78 0.21
N ASN A 540 -4.67 22.43 1.50
CA ASN A 540 -5.80 21.85 2.24
C ASN A 540 -6.43 20.61 1.55
N ARG A 541 -5.57 19.72 1.03
CA ARG A 541 -5.98 18.50 0.32
C ARG A 541 -6.19 17.28 1.21
N ILE A 542 -5.82 17.39 2.49
CA ILE A 542 -6.07 16.37 3.53
C ILE A 542 -6.82 16.99 4.73
N PRO A 543 -8.00 17.58 4.48
CA PRO A 543 -8.64 18.50 5.43
C PRO A 543 -9.02 17.85 6.75
N PHE A 544 -9.28 16.53 6.80
CA PHE A 544 -9.61 15.85 8.05
C PHE A 544 -8.41 15.80 9.00
N ALA A 545 -7.20 15.60 8.48
CA ALA A 545 -5.98 15.58 9.29
C ALA A 545 -5.52 16.99 9.69
N THR A 546 -5.83 18.00 8.87
CA THR A 546 -5.43 19.41 9.09
C THR A 546 -6.55 20.29 9.66
N GLN A 547 -7.66 19.69 10.10
CA GLN A 547 -8.82 20.41 10.58
C GLN A 547 -8.50 21.24 11.81
N ARG A 548 -9.12 22.42 11.96
CA ARG A 548 -8.93 23.29 13.13
C ARG A 548 -10.30 23.72 13.68
N PRO A 549 -10.99 22.83 14.42
CA PRO A 549 -12.30 23.11 15.00
C PRO A 549 -12.23 24.29 15.98
N ARG A 550 -13.38 24.91 16.24
CA ARG A 550 -13.48 25.95 17.27
C ARG A 550 -13.49 25.30 18.65
N ASP A 551 -12.68 25.84 19.54
CA ASP A 551 -12.63 25.45 20.94
C ASP A 551 -13.99 25.71 21.61
N PRO A 552 -14.58 24.72 22.27
CA PRO A 552 -15.89 24.85 22.91
C PRO A 552 -15.88 25.81 24.12
N VAL A 553 -14.72 26.12 24.69
CA VAL A 553 -14.54 27.01 25.84
C VAL A 553 -14.13 28.41 25.39
N THR A 554 -13.09 28.53 24.57
CA THR A 554 -12.52 29.84 24.17
C THR A 554 -13.13 30.40 22.88
N GLY A 555 -13.69 29.54 22.02
CA GLY A 555 -14.18 29.92 20.69
C GLY A 555 -13.08 30.11 19.64
N GLU A 556 -11.81 30.05 20.03
CA GLU A 556 -10.66 30.15 19.12
C GLU A 556 -10.45 28.86 18.33
N ARG A 557 -9.63 28.88 17.28
CA ARG A 557 -9.32 27.66 16.53
C ARG A 557 -8.30 26.80 17.27
N GLY A 558 -8.67 25.56 17.57
CA GLY A 558 -7.77 24.58 18.18
C GLY A 558 -6.61 24.16 17.27
N PRO A 559 -5.63 23.39 17.79
CA PRO A 559 -4.60 22.77 16.98
C PRO A 559 -5.19 21.69 16.05
N PRO A 560 -4.49 21.33 14.96
CA PRO A 560 -4.89 20.19 14.15
C PRO A 560 -4.79 18.88 14.93
N PRO A 561 -5.62 17.86 14.63
CA PRO A 561 -5.56 16.57 15.31
C PRO A 561 -4.32 15.73 14.96
N VAL A 562 -3.58 16.15 13.92
CA VAL A 562 -2.33 15.52 13.50
C VAL A 562 -1.24 16.58 13.45
N ASN A 563 -0.21 16.39 14.27
CA ASN A 563 1.04 17.12 14.13
C ASN A 563 1.98 16.33 13.21
N PHE A 564 2.07 16.76 11.96
CA PHE A 564 2.88 16.13 10.93
C PHE A 564 4.39 16.17 11.20
N GLU A 565 4.88 17.10 12.02
CA GLU A 565 6.30 17.20 12.38
C GLU A 565 6.72 16.12 13.39
N GLU A 566 5.76 15.53 14.10
CA GLU A 566 6.01 14.51 15.13
C GLU A 566 5.98 13.09 14.59
N LEU A 567 5.47 12.89 13.37
CA LEU A 567 5.29 11.57 12.79
C LEU A 567 6.62 10.97 12.33
N VAL A 568 6.73 9.64 12.45
CA VAL A 568 7.99 8.92 12.26
C VAL A 568 8.15 8.44 10.81
N TRP A 569 9.35 8.55 10.25
CA TRP A 569 9.71 7.91 8.97
C TRP A 569 10.36 6.56 9.22
N THR A 570 9.81 5.50 8.64
CA THR A 570 10.21 4.14 8.98
C THR A 570 11.03 3.50 7.88
N ILE A 571 12.26 3.09 8.19
CA ILE A 571 13.05 2.19 7.36
C ILE A 571 12.73 0.76 7.80
N GLY A 572 12.04 0.05 6.91
CA GLY A 572 11.66 -1.34 7.08
C GLY A 572 12.74 -2.31 6.61
N ILE A 573 12.74 -3.53 7.15
CA ILE A 573 13.60 -4.62 6.68
C ILE A 573 12.81 -5.89 6.36
N VAL A 574 13.29 -6.65 5.38
CA VAL A 574 12.77 -7.98 4.97
C VAL A 574 13.95 -8.90 4.65
N GLY A 575 13.80 -10.19 4.99
CA GLY A 575 14.71 -11.25 4.59
C GLY A 575 15.97 -11.36 5.44
N MET A 576 15.93 -11.04 6.73
CA MET A 576 17.10 -11.20 7.61
C MET A 576 17.57 -12.66 7.63
N ASN A 577 16.65 -13.62 7.69
CA ASN A 577 16.98 -15.04 7.68
C ASN A 577 17.74 -15.45 6.41
N GLU A 578 17.29 -15.02 5.24
CA GLU A 578 17.93 -15.33 3.96
C GLU A 578 19.25 -14.55 3.77
N MET A 579 19.34 -13.33 4.29
CA MET A 579 20.58 -12.54 4.34
C MET A 579 21.67 -13.30 5.10
N VAL A 580 21.41 -13.74 6.34
CA VAL A 580 22.41 -14.46 7.13
C VAL A 580 22.67 -15.86 6.59
N GLN A 581 21.67 -16.52 6.01
CA GLN A 581 21.86 -17.81 5.37
C GLN A 581 22.82 -17.71 4.19
N TYR A 582 22.69 -16.66 3.37
CA TYR A 582 23.61 -16.45 2.26
C TYR A 582 25.01 -16.05 2.75
N HIS A 583 25.08 -15.17 3.76
CA HIS A 583 26.34 -14.60 4.23
C HIS A 583 27.18 -15.57 5.09
N THR A 584 26.53 -16.38 5.92
CA THR A 584 27.19 -17.28 6.89
C THR A 584 27.06 -18.77 6.54
N GLY A 585 26.15 -19.13 5.63
CA GLY A 585 25.78 -20.51 5.36
C GLY A 585 24.71 -21.09 6.29
N TYR A 586 24.31 -20.36 7.35
CA TYR A 586 23.34 -20.83 8.35
C TYR A 586 22.15 -19.88 8.49
N GLN A 587 20.97 -20.45 8.69
CA GLN A 587 19.76 -19.72 9.06
C GLN A 587 19.81 -19.27 10.52
N LEU A 588 18.91 -18.36 10.90
CA LEU A 588 18.86 -17.78 12.25
C LEU A 588 18.70 -18.81 13.38
N HIS A 589 18.06 -19.95 13.10
CA HIS A 589 17.83 -21.02 14.08
C HIS A 589 18.88 -22.12 14.06
N GLU A 590 19.84 -22.05 13.14
CA GLU A 590 20.85 -23.10 12.93
C GLU A 590 22.20 -22.76 13.57
N SER A 591 22.50 -21.47 13.80
CA SER A 591 23.79 -21.05 14.34
C SER A 591 23.71 -19.75 15.13
N ASP A 592 24.34 -19.72 16.31
CA ASP A 592 24.52 -18.50 17.10
C ASP A 592 25.43 -17.47 16.38
N GLU A 593 26.27 -17.90 15.43
CA GLU A 593 27.03 -16.99 14.55
C GLU A 593 26.09 -16.21 13.62
N ALA A 594 25.12 -16.88 12.99
CA ALA A 594 24.14 -16.22 12.13
C ALA A 594 23.33 -15.17 12.91
N VAL A 595 22.96 -15.49 14.15
CA VAL A 595 22.29 -14.54 15.06
C VAL A 595 23.19 -13.35 15.39
N ARG A 596 24.49 -13.58 15.67
CA ARG A 596 25.45 -12.50 15.95
C ARG A 596 25.60 -11.55 14.76
N VAL A 597 25.72 -12.07 13.54
CA VAL A 597 25.78 -11.26 12.31
C VAL A 597 24.49 -10.45 12.12
N ALA A 598 23.31 -11.06 12.28
CA ALA A 598 22.03 -10.35 12.18
C ALA A 598 21.92 -9.19 13.18
N VAL A 599 22.28 -9.43 14.44
CA VAL A 599 22.30 -8.41 15.49
C VAL A 599 23.29 -7.31 15.14
N ARG A 600 24.50 -7.66 14.66
CA ARG A 600 25.52 -6.67 14.31
C ARG A 600 25.05 -5.76 13.18
N VAL A 601 24.43 -6.30 12.13
CA VAL A 601 23.85 -5.51 11.03
C VAL A 601 22.83 -4.50 11.56
N ILE A 602 21.88 -4.93 12.40
CA ILE A 602 20.88 -4.01 12.94
C ILE A 602 21.51 -2.94 13.85
N LEU A 603 22.53 -3.29 14.63
CA LEU A 603 23.26 -2.32 15.46
C LEU A 603 24.00 -1.27 14.61
N GLU A 604 24.64 -1.69 13.51
CA GLU A 604 25.25 -0.78 12.53
C GLU A 604 24.21 0.14 11.90
N MET A 605 23.07 -0.42 11.51
CA MET A 605 21.94 0.37 10.99
C MET A 605 21.44 1.36 12.05
N LYS A 606 21.25 0.94 13.31
CA LYS A 606 20.76 1.81 14.38
C LYS A 606 21.74 2.94 14.71
N SER A 607 23.04 2.66 14.67
CA SER A 607 24.06 3.70 14.85
C SER A 607 23.99 4.73 13.72
N TYR A 608 23.91 4.26 12.48
CA TYR A 608 23.86 5.13 11.31
C TYR A 608 22.52 5.87 11.16
N LEU A 609 21.43 5.29 11.66
CA LEU A 609 20.12 5.94 11.74
C LEU A 609 20.21 7.27 12.47
N ARG A 610 20.92 7.32 13.61
CA ARG A 610 21.12 8.54 14.40
C ARG A 610 21.86 9.63 13.62
N GLU A 611 22.90 9.25 12.87
CA GLU A 611 23.58 10.19 11.98
C GLU A 611 22.66 10.74 10.88
N LEU A 612 21.76 9.90 10.35
CA LEU A 612 20.77 10.32 9.35
C LEU A 612 19.70 11.23 9.97
N GLU A 613 19.27 10.99 11.20
CA GLU A 613 18.34 11.87 11.93
C GLU A 613 18.96 13.27 12.11
N GLU A 614 20.20 13.35 12.59
CA GLU A 614 20.94 14.60 12.77
C GLU A 614 21.10 15.37 11.44
N LYS A 615 21.40 14.67 10.35
CA LYS A 615 21.60 15.27 9.02
C LYS A 615 20.30 15.69 8.34
N SER A 616 19.23 14.93 8.52
CA SER A 616 17.96 15.14 7.79
C SER A 616 16.93 15.95 8.55
N GLY A 617 17.02 15.99 9.88
CA GLY A 617 15.99 16.55 10.76
C GLY A 617 14.72 15.70 10.87
N PHE A 618 14.68 14.51 10.28
CA PHE A 618 13.54 13.60 10.39
C PHE A 618 13.67 12.71 11.62
N LYS A 619 12.54 12.44 12.30
CA LYS A 619 12.42 11.35 13.27
C LYS A 619 12.40 10.03 12.50
N LEU A 620 13.44 9.20 12.64
CA LEU A 620 13.59 7.95 11.90
C LEU A 620 13.44 6.73 12.82
N ALA A 621 12.89 5.64 12.28
CA ALA A 621 12.81 4.37 13.00
C ALA A 621 13.15 3.17 12.13
N LEU A 622 13.72 2.14 12.76
CA LEU A 622 13.97 0.83 12.16
C LEU A 622 12.90 -0.17 12.59
N ALA A 623 12.22 -0.77 11.62
CA ALA A 623 11.13 -1.69 11.91
C ALA A 623 11.16 -2.96 11.05
N ARG A 624 10.50 -4.01 11.55
CA ARG A 624 10.13 -5.16 10.73
C ARG A 624 8.97 -4.80 9.82
N THR A 625 9.15 -4.91 8.51
CA THR A 625 8.04 -4.73 7.57
C THR A 625 7.09 -5.94 7.65
N PRO A 626 5.76 -5.74 7.77
CA PRO A 626 4.79 -6.84 7.71
C PRO A 626 4.84 -7.61 6.39
N ALA A 627 5.23 -6.95 5.29
CA ALA A 627 5.67 -7.56 4.04
C ALA A 627 4.69 -8.57 3.41
N GLU A 628 3.39 -8.29 3.44
CA GLU A 628 2.35 -9.16 2.87
C GLU A 628 2.58 -9.46 1.38
N SER A 629 2.83 -8.42 0.59
CA SER A 629 3.21 -8.51 -0.83
C SER A 629 4.70 -8.26 -1.07
N CYS A 630 5.35 -7.46 -0.20
CA CYS A 630 6.74 -7.06 -0.35
C CYS A 630 7.70 -8.26 -0.32
N ALA A 631 7.45 -9.25 0.54
CA ALA A 631 8.30 -10.45 0.66
C ALA A 631 8.45 -11.23 -0.65
N GLN A 632 7.33 -11.46 -1.35
CA GLN A 632 7.32 -12.11 -2.66
C GLN A 632 7.94 -11.22 -3.73
N ARG A 633 7.57 -9.93 -3.75
CA ARG A 633 8.05 -8.98 -4.77
C ARG A 633 9.57 -8.90 -4.77
N LEU A 634 10.20 -8.78 -3.61
CA LEU A 634 11.65 -8.71 -3.49
C LEU A 634 12.33 -10.00 -3.97
N ALA A 635 11.82 -11.17 -3.56
CA ALA A 635 12.33 -12.47 -4.01
C ALA A 635 12.19 -12.66 -5.52
N VAL A 636 11.05 -12.26 -6.11
CA VAL A 636 10.83 -12.29 -7.56
C VAL A 636 11.78 -11.34 -8.28
N CYS A 637 11.95 -10.11 -7.79
CA CYS A 637 12.88 -9.15 -8.36
C CYS A 637 14.33 -9.68 -8.37
N ASP A 638 14.75 -10.40 -7.33
CA ASP A 638 16.07 -11.04 -7.29
C ASP A 638 16.19 -12.24 -8.25
N LEU A 639 15.15 -13.06 -8.39
CA LEU A 639 15.18 -14.21 -9.31
C LEU A 639 15.12 -13.82 -10.79
N ILE A 640 14.39 -12.77 -11.15
CA ILE A 640 14.30 -12.36 -12.57
C ILE A 640 15.55 -11.59 -13.01
N ASP A 641 16.27 -10.97 -12.08
CA ASP A 641 17.49 -10.22 -12.35
C ASP A 641 18.67 -11.17 -12.59
N PRO A 642 19.29 -11.17 -13.79
CA PRO A 642 20.43 -12.05 -14.08
C PRO A 642 21.62 -11.90 -13.13
N GLU A 643 21.81 -10.72 -12.51
CA GLU A 643 22.91 -10.49 -11.57
C GLU A 643 22.70 -11.25 -10.25
N PHE A 644 21.45 -11.30 -9.77
CA PHE A 644 21.13 -11.85 -8.45
C PHE A 644 20.49 -13.24 -8.49
N ARG A 645 20.04 -13.71 -9.65
CA ARG A 645 19.29 -14.97 -9.83
C ARG A 645 19.95 -16.16 -9.13
N GLU A 646 21.22 -16.40 -9.39
CA GLU A 646 21.94 -17.56 -8.84
C GLU A 646 22.16 -17.45 -7.33
N ALA A 647 22.26 -16.24 -6.80
CA ALA A 647 22.36 -16.03 -5.35
C ALA A 647 21.00 -16.25 -4.68
N ALA A 648 19.93 -15.72 -5.26
CA ALA A 648 18.56 -15.85 -4.77
C ALA A 648 18.08 -17.30 -4.76
N ARG A 649 18.38 -18.07 -5.81
CA ARG A 649 18.09 -19.52 -5.91
C ARG A 649 18.58 -20.33 -4.70
N LYS A 650 19.64 -19.88 -4.02
CA LYS A 650 20.24 -20.60 -2.89
C LYS A 650 19.45 -20.47 -1.58
N VAL A 651 18.72 -19.38 -1.39
CA VAL A 651 18.17 -19.01 -0.07
C VAL A 651 16.68 -18.68 -0.06
N VAL A 652 16.09 -18.38 -1.22
CA VAL A 652 14.64 -18.12 -1.33
C VAL A 652 13.82 -19.28 -0.77
N LYS A 653 12.72 -18.96 -0.09
CA LYS A 653 11.81 -19.96 0.49
C LYS A 653 10.64 -20.23 -0.46
N GLY A 654 10.00 -21.38 -0.24
CA GLY A 654 8.86 -21.85 -1.03
C GLY A 654 9.26 -22.71 -2.23
N ASP A 655 8.37 -22.77 -3.23
CA ASP A 655 8.51 -23.67 -4.38
C ASP A 655 9.21 -22.96 -5.54
N LEU A 656 10.54 -23.05 -5.55
CA LEU A 656 11.41 -22.45 -6.58
C LEU A 656 11.12 -23.02 -7.97
N GLU A 657 10.90 -24.33 -8.09
CA GLU A 657 10.68 -24.98 -9.39
C GLU A 657 9.38 -24.51 -10.05
N ALA A 658 8.29 -24.45 -9.28
CA ALA A 658 7.03 -23.89 -9.75
C ALA A 658 7.15 -22.39 -10.03
N ALA A 659 7.88 -21.64 -9.20
CA ALA A 659 8.10 -20.22 -9.42
C ALA A 659 8.84 -19.95 -10.74
N GLU A 660 9.92 -20.67 -11.05
CA GLU A 660 10.67 -20.49 -12.29
C GLU A 660 9.83 -20.78 -13.53
N ARG A 661 9.03 -21.85 -13.51
CA ARG A 661 8.08 -22.13 -14.60
C ARG A 661 7.10 -20.98 -14.84
N LEU A 662 6.54 -20.41 -13.77
CA LEU A 662 5.58 -19.31 -13.85
C LEU A 662 6.25 -17.99 -14.27
N LEU A 663 7.43 -17.68 -13.72
CA LEU A 663 8.20 -16.49 -14.08
C LEU A 663 8.56 -16.49 -15.57
N ALA A 664 8.87 -17.66 -16.14
CA ALA A 664 9.15 -17.85 -17.56
C ALA A 664 7.94 -17.55 -18.47
N THR A 665 6.70 -17.67 -17.97
CA THR A 665 5.48 -17.27 -18.70
C THR A 665 5.09 -15.81 -18.46
N GLY A 666 5.92 -15.04 -17.75
CA GLY A 666 5.66 -13.64 -17.42
C GLY A 666 4.83 -13.41 -16.15
N GLU A 667 4.42 -14.47 -15.45
CA GLU A 667 3.71 -14.32 -14.18
C GLU A 667 4.61 -13.72 -13.10
N ARG A 668 4.03 -13.03 -12.12
CA ARG A 668 4.76 -12.41 -11.00
C ARG A 668 4.21 -12.79 -9.63
N ASP A 669 2.96 -13.26 -9.56
CA ASP A 669 2.44 -13.92 -8.36
C ASP A 669 2.84 -15.39 -8.39
N VAL A 670 3.89 -15.74 -7.64
CA VAL A 670 4.56 -17.07 -7.66
C VAL A 670 4.85 -17.58 -6.23
N PRO A 671 4.96 -18.90 -6.00
CA PRO A 671 4.98 -19.47 -4.64
C PRO A 671 6.35 -19.37 -3.93
N ILE A 672 7.01 -18.21 -3.99
CA ILE A 672 8.31 -17.95 -3.35
C ILE A 672 8.32 -16.66 -2.53
N TYR A 673 9.17 -16.60 -1.51
CA TYR A 673 9.26 -15.43 -0.64
C TYR A 673 10.58 -15.35 0.15
N TYR A 674 10.82 -14.17 0.71
CA TYR A 674 11.74 -13.97 1.84
C TYR A 674 10.99 -13.88 3.16
N SER A 675 11.67 -14.26 4.25
CA SER A 675 11.11 -14.22 5.60
C SER A 675 10.83 -12.77 6.04
N ASN A 676 9.75 -12.56 6.78
CA ASN A 676 9.35 -11.22 7.19
C ASN A 676 10.30 -10.63 8.25
N GLY A 677 10.98 -9.53 7.93
CA GLY A 677 11.93 -8.86 8.84
C GLY A 677 12.95 -9.80 9.47
N THR A 678 12.90 -9.93 10.79
CA THR A 678 13.84 -10.72 11.61
C THR A 678 13.29 -12.07 12.06
N HIS A 679 12.19 -12.53 11.46
CA HIS A 679 11.61 -13.84 11.79
C HIS A 679 12.57 -14.97 11.46
N VAL A 680 12.60 -15.95 12.36
CA VAL A 680 13.10 -17.28 12.03
C VAL A 680 12.25 -17.84 10.90
N TYR A 681 12.86 -18.65 10.02
CA TYR A 681 12.12 -19.34 8.97
C TYR A 681 10.86 -20.03 9.54
N VAL A 682 9.70 -19.72 8.96
CA VAL A 682 8.40 -20.13 9.50
C VAL A 682 8.24 -21.65 9.58
N GLY A 683 8.91 -22.40 8.70
CA GLY A 683 8.94 -23.86 8.67
C GLY A 683 10.00 -24.51 9.57
N ALA A 684 10.78 -23.71 10.30
CA ALA A 684 11.76 -24.23 11.25
C ALA A 684 11.06 -25.04 12.36
N ARG A 685 11.36 -26.34 12.41
CA ARG A 685 10.83 -27.30 13.39
C ARG A 685 11.62 -27.27 14.70
N ILE A 686 11.57 -26.11 15.36
CA ILE A 686 12.23 -25.87 16.66
C ILE A 686 11.18 -25.62 17.75
N PRO A 687 11.51 -25.88 19.02
CA PRO A 687 10.64 -25.51 20.14
C PRO A 687 10.31 -24.02 20.16
N LEU A 688 9.10 -23.65 20.60
CA LEU A 688 8.66 -22.26 20.63
C LEU A 688 9.57 -21.37 21.48
N LEU A 689 10.10 -21.91 22.59
CA LEU A 689 11.05 -21.20 23.46
C LEU A 689 12.40 -20.95 22.77
N GLU A 690 12.87 -21.86 21.91
CA GLU A 690 14.08 -21.63 21.11
C GLU A 690 13.85 -20.55 20.05
N ARG A 691 12.68 -20.56 19.41
CA ARG A 691 12.28 -19.46 18.52
C ARG A 691 12.25 -18.13 19.28
N ALA A 692 11.65 -18.09 20.46
CA ALA A 692 11.66 -16.91 21.32
C ALA A 692 13.08 -16.50 21.72
N ARG A 693 13.96 -17.45 22.07
CA ARG A 693 15.38 -17.22 22.40
C ARG A 693 16.13 -16.50 21.28
N VAL A 694 15.80 -16.78 20.03
CA VAL A 694 16.36 -16.09 18.85
C VAL A 694 15.69 -14.74 18.65
N GLU A 695 14.37 -14.71 18.48
CA GLU A 695 13.66 -13.52 18.00
C GLU A 695 13.61 -12.38 19.03
N ASN A 696 13.59 -12.69 20.34
CA ASN A 696 13.56 -11.66 21.39
C ASN A 696 14.77 -10.71 21.33
N LYS A 697 15.92 -11.16 20.80
CA LYS A 697 17.13 -10.33 20.66
C LYS A 697 16.93 -9.12 19.74
N PHE A 698 15.99 -9.19 18.81
CA PHE A 698 15.76 -8.13 17.82
C PHE A 698 14.82 -7.04 18.32
N PHE A 699 14.00 -7.32 19.34
CA PHE A 699 13.00 -6.37 19.84
C PHE A 699 13.60 -5.07 20.42
N PRO A 700 14.64 -5.10 21.28
CA PRO A 700 15.25 -3.88 21.81
C PRO A 700 16.00 -3.02 20.77
N ILE A 701 16.38 -3.62 19.63
CA ILE A 701 17.21 -2.97 18.61
C ILE A 701 16.41 -2.52 17.38
N LEU A 702 15.13 -2.88 17.27
CA LEU A 702 14.17 -2.38 16.28
C LEU A 702 13.18 -1.41 16.95
N ASN A 703 13.56 -0.13 17.02
CA ASN A 703 12.78 0.91 17.70
C ASN A 703 11.45 1.27 17.03
N GLY A 704 11.29 0.97 15.74
CA GLY A 704 10.06 1.21 14.98
C GLY A 704 9.04 0.07 15.03
N GLY A 705 9.36 -1.04 15.69
CA GLY A 705 8.42 -2.13 15.94
C GLY A 705 8.82 -3.48 15.33
N ASN A 706 8.37 -4.53 16.00
CA ASN A 706 8.55 -5.94 15.65
C ASN A 706 7.36 -6.75 16.19
N MET A 707 7.17 -7.98 15.74
CA MET A 707 6.06 -8.84 16.17
C MET A 707 6.52 -10.28 16.28
N PHE A 708 6.11 -10.99 17.34
CA PHE A 708 6.36 -12.41 17.52
C PHE A 708 5.06 -13.21 17.25
N HIS A 709 5.11 -14.21 16.37
CA HIS A 709 3.95 -15.03 16.05
C HIS A 709 4.03 -16.41 16.70
N ILE A 710 2.90 -16.82 17.29
CA ILE A 710 2.72 -18.14 17.87
C ILE A 710 1.62 -18.84 17.07
N TRP A 711 2.01 -19.75 16.17
CA TRP A 711 1.06 -20.51 15.35
C TRP A 711 0.56 -21.73 16.13
N LEU A 712 -0.69 -21.71 16.58
CA LEU A 712 -1.29 -22.79 17.36
C LEU A 712 -1.66 -23.98 16.44
N GLY A 713 -1.28 -25.18 16.85
CA GLY A 713 -1.61 -26.43 16.14
C GLY A 713 -2.90 -27.09 16.60
N GLU A 714 -3.38 -26.74 17.79
CA GLU A 714 -4.57 -27.34 18.38
C GLU A 714 -5.86 -26.65 17.91
N ALA A 715 -6.91 -27.44 17.70
CA ALA A 715 -8.24 -26.91 17.41
C ALA A 715 -8.88 -26.25 18.64
N SER A 716 -8.43 -26.60 19.86
CA SER A 716 -8.86 -26.02 21.13
C SER A 716 -7.66 -26.00 22.07
N SER A 717 -7.15 -24.80 22.35
CA SER A 717 -6.06 -24.61 23.33
C SER A 717 -6.65 -24.24 24.68
N ASP A 718 -5.99 -24.64 25.77
CA ASP A 718 -6.40 -24.30 27.14
C ASP A 718 -6.13 -22.81 27.42
N PRO A 719 -7.16 -21.99 27.72
CA PRO A 719 -6.98 -20.58 28.09
C PRO A 719 -5.98 -20.37 29.23
N GLU A 720 -5.94 -21.27 30.21
CA GLU A 720 -5.04 -21.15 31.36
C GLU A 720 -3.59 -21.44 30.96
N ALA A 721 -3.34 -22.47 30.15
CA ALA A 721 -2.03 -22.75 29.57
C ALA A 721 -1.51 -21.57 28.72
N LEU A 722 -2.39 -20.98 27.89
CA LEU A 722 -2.07 -19.77 27.12
C LEU A 722 -1.73 -18.59 28.04
N TYR A 723 -2.49 -18.39 29.13
CA TYR A 723 -2.22 -17.31 30.06
C TYR A 723 -0.89 -17.49 30.80
N ARG A 724 -0.60 -18.70 31.29
CA ARG A 724 0.71 -19.04 31.87
C ARG A 724 1.85 -18.80 30.88
N PHE A 725 1.64 -19.12 29.61
CA PHE A 725 2.64 -18.87 28.57
C PHE A 725 2.83 -17.37 28.29
N THR A 726 1.75 -16.59 28.23
CA THR A 726 1.80 -15.12 28.17
C THR A 726 2.58 -14.55 29.36
N LYS A 727 2.34 -15.02 30.60
CA LYS A 727 3.13 -14.62 31.78
C LYS A 727 4.62 -14.88 31.57
N ARG A 728 4.97 -16.03 30.97
CA ARG A 728 6.36 -16.40 30.68
C ARG A 728 6.99 -15.48 29.62
N ILE A 729 6.30 -15.20 28.52
CA ILE A 729 6.79 -14.25 27.51
C ILE A 729 7.02 -12.88 28.15
N ALA A 730 6.01 -12.39 28.89
CA ALA A 730 6.00 -11.06 29.46
C ALA A 730 7.17 -10.82 30.43
N THR A 731 7.49 -11.83 31.25
CA THR A 731 8.45 -11.69 32.36
C THR A 731 9.85 -12.26 32.06
N GLN A 732 10.00 -13.15 31.08
CA GLN A 732 11.27 -13.85 30.81
C GLN A 732 11.88 -13.53 29.44
N THR A 733 11.27 -12.64 28.66
CA THR A 733 11.77 -12.30 27.32
C THR A 733 11.74 -10.80 27.06
N GLN A 734 12.44 -10.38 26.01
CA GLN A 734 12.38 -9.01 25.50
C GLN A 734 11.31 -8.84 24.41
N ILE A 735 10.38 -9.78 24.24
CA ILE A 735 9.33 -9.68 23.23
C ILE A 735 8.33 -8.60 23.66
N GLY A 736 8.33 -7.47 22.96
CA GLY A 736 7.41 -6.36 23.24
C GLY A 736 6.04 -6.48 22.57
N TYR A 737 5.85 -7.40 21.62
CA TYR A 737 4.59 -7.53 20.90
C TYR A 737 4.41 -8.91 20.30
N PHE A 738 3.26 -9.53 20.57
CA PHE A 738 3.00 -10.88 20.07
C PHE A 738 1.52 -11.16 19.87
N ALA A 739 1.25 -12.16 19.05
CA ALA A 739 -0.08 -12.72 18.90
C ALA A 739 -0.02 -14.24 18.75
N TYR A 740 -0.99 -14.88 19.38
CA TYR A 740 -1.37 -16.24 19.03
C TYR A 740 -2.13 -16.21 17.71
N THR A 741 -2.01 -17.27 16.94
CA THR A 741 -2.78 -17.45 15.72
C THR A 741 -3.37 -18.83 15.72
N LYS A 742 -4.68 -18.88 15.54
CA LYS A 742 -5.45 -20.09 15.40
C LYS A 742 -6.00 -20.11 13.99
N ASP A 743 -5.73 -21.16 13.25
CA ASP A 743 -6.34 -21.32 11.94
C ASP A 743 -7.84 -21.65 12.13
N LEU A 744 -8.68 -21.04 11.30
CA LEU A 744 -10.13 -21.18 11.39
C LEU A 744 -10.68 -21.72 10.08
N THR A 745 -11.67 -22.60 10.18
CA THR A 745 -12.46 -23.08 9.04
C THR A 745 -13.89 -22.59 9.16
N ILE A 746 -14.37 -21.88 8.14
CA ILE A 746 -15.71 -21.30 8.03
C ILE A 746 -16.49 -22.08 6.97
N CYS A 747 -17.65 -22.62 7.35
CA CYS A 747 -18.55 -23.28 6.39
C CYS A 747 -19.39 -22.25 5.62
N GLU A 748 -19.53 -22.41 4.31
CA GLU A 748 -20.39 -21.55 3.47
C GLU A 748 -21.87 -21.92 3.55
N ASP A 749 -22.21 -23.08 4.13
CA ASP A 749 -23.59 -23.61 4.13
C ASP A 749 -24.31 -23.32 5.46
N CYS A 750 -23.65 -23.65 6.58
CA CYS A 750 -24.23 -23.42 7.92
C CYS A 750 -23.56 -22.26 8.68
N ASN A 751 -22.61 -21.55 8.05
CA ASN A 751 -21.85 -20.44 8.63
C ASN A 751 -21.02 -20.76 9.89
N ARG A 752 -20.95 -22.03 10.31
CA ARG A 752 -20.22 -22.44 11.50
C ARG A 752 -18.71 -22.22 11.34
N VAL A 753 -18.10 -21.70 12.41
CA VAL A 753 -16.65 -21.57 12.55
C VAL A 753 -16.10 -22.70 13.42
N SER A 754 -15.05 -23.34 12.93
CA SER A 754 -14.32 -24.41 13.62
C SER A 754 -12.83 -24.07 13.67
N GLY A 755 -12.14 -24.55 14.71
CA GLY A 755 -10.69 -24.44 14.79
C GLY A 755 -9.99 -25.44 13.87
N GLY A 756 -8.80 -25.08 13.41
CA GLY A 756 -7.95 -25.89 12.54
C GLY A 756 -8.31 -25.76 11.06
N LEU A 757 -7.57 -26.51 10.24
CA LEU A 757 -7.73 -26.58 8.79
C LEU A 757 -8.50 -27.83 8.39
N ASN A 758 -9.83 -27.71 8.38
CA ASN A 758 -10.72 -28.80 8.04
C ASN A 758 -11.07 -28.73 6.55
N SER A 759 -11.06 -29.88 5.86
CA SER A 759 -11.47 -29.99 4.45
C SER A 759 -13.00 -30.07 4.27
N TYR A 760 -13.74 -30.20 5.37
CA TYR A 760 -15.20 -30.20 5.43
C TYR A 760 -15.67 -29.58 6.75
N CYS A 761 -16.93 -29.16 6.81
CA CYS A 761 -17.55 -28.65 8.02
C CYS A 761 -17.81 -29.79 9.00
N LEU A 762 -17.29 -29.66 10.23
CA LEU A 762 -17.48 -30.65 11.31
C LEU A 762 -18.93 -30.73 11.82
N GLU A 763 -19.78 -29.76 11.46
CA GLU A 763 -21.18 -29.69 11.90
C GLU A 763 -22.13 -30.30 10.85
N CYS A 764 -22.08 -29.83 9.59
CA CYS A 764 -23.03 -30.23 8.55
C CYS A 764 -22.43 -31.14 7.46
N GLY A 765 -21.13 -31.45 7.51
CA GLY A 765 -20.45 -32.30 6.52
C GLY A 765 -20.16 -31.63 5.16
N SER A 766 -20.52 -30.36 4.97
CA SER A 766 -20.27 -29.65 3.71
C SER A 766 -18.79 -29.51 3.39
N THR A 767 -18.41 -29.73 2.13
CA THR A 767 -17.05 -29.48 1.62
C THR A 767 -16.83 -28.02 1.18
N ARG A 768 -17.87 -27.18 1.20
CA ARG A 768 -17.77 -25.75 0.90
C ARG A 768 -17.27 -25.00 2.12
N VAL A 769 -15.96 -25.00 2.30
CA VAL A 769 -15.29 -24.38 3.44
C VAL A 769 -14.25 -23.36 3.00
N ARG A 770 -14.07 -22.32 3.81
CA ARG A 770 -13.02 -21.30 3.67
C ARG A 770 -12.11 -21.33 4.88
N TRP A 771 -10.81 -21.18 4.65
CA TRP A 771 -9.83 -21.04 5.72
C TRP A 771 -9.51 -19.58 5.97
N TRP A 772 -9.54 -19.19 7.24
CA TRP A 772 -9.06 -17.91 7.72
C TRP A 772 -7.84 -18.14 8.60
N SER A 773 -6.83 -17.29 8.45
CA SER A 773 -5.65 -17.27 9.30
C SER A 773 -5.08 -15.86 9.32
N ARG A 774 -4.06 -15.63 10.14
CA ARG A 774 -3.36 -14.35 10.21
C ARG A 774 -2.30 -14.28 9.10
N VAL A 775 -2.44 -13.35 8.17
CA VAL A 775 -1.52 -13.27 7.02
C VAL A 775 -0.13 -12.81 7.45
N THR A 776 -0.04 -11.63 8.06
CA THR A 776 1.22 -11.02 8.54
C THR A 776 1.03 -10.23 9.83
N GLY A 777 -0.17 -9.66 10.02
CA GLY A 777 -0.58 -8.91 11.19
C GLY A 777 -2.02 -9.20 11.58
N TYR A 778 -2.96 -9.36 10.64
CA TYR A 778 -4.40 -9.51 10.90
C TYR A 778 -5.01 -10.75 10.21
N TYR A 779 -6.23 -11.12 10.58
CA TYR A 779 -6.96 -12.25 9.99
C TYR A 779 -7.60 -11.90 8.65
N GLN A 780 -7.47 -12.81 7.70
CA GLN A 780 -8.10 -12.73 6.39
C GLN A 780 -8.33 -14.13 5.82
N GLU A 781 -9.22 -14.25 4.84
CA GLU A 781 -9.41 -15.47 4.05
C GLU A 781 -8.14 -15.84 3.26
N VAL A 782 -7.63 -17.06 3.48
CA VAL A 782 -6.40 -17.58 2.86
C VAL A 782 -6.49 -17.63 1.33
N LYS A 783 -7.69 -17.86 0.78
CA LYS A 783 -7.91 -17.89 -0.68
C LYS A 783 -7.54 -16.56 -1.34
N GLY A 784 -7.77 -15.44 -0.66
CA GLY A 784 -7.47 -14.09 -1.15
C GLY A 784 -5.98 -13.73 -1.13
N TRP A 785 -5.13 -14.54 -0.50
CA TRP A 785 -3.70 -14.26 -0.39
C TRP A 785 -2.96 -14.51 -1.70
N ASN A 786 -1.83 -13.83 -1.90
CA ASN A 786 -0.91 -14.14 -2.99
C ASN A 786 -0.34 -15.57 -2.86
N ARG A 787 0.18 -16.14 -3.95
CA ARG A 787 0.71 -17.52 -3.96
C ARG A 787 1.82 -17.73 -2.94
N ALA A 788 2.66 -16.74 -2.72
CA ALA A 788 3.74 -16.83 -1.74
C ALA A 788 3.22 -16.98 -0.31
N LYS A 789 2.28 -16.13 0.13
CA LYS A 789 1.68 -16.22 1.47
C LYS A 789 0.83 -17.46 1.64
N ARG A 790 0.17 -17.95 0.59
CA ARG A 790 -0.48 -19.27 0.63
C ARG A 790 0.54 -20.40 0.79
N HIS A 791 1.70 -20.32 0.15
CA HIS A 791 2.74 -21.32 0.31
C HIS A 791 3.34 -21.28 1.72
N GLU A 792 3.74 -20.08 2.18
CA GLU A 792 4.21 -19.82 3.55
C GLU A 792 3.25 -20.38 4.59
N PHE A 793 1.94 -20.18 4.40
CA PHE A 793 0.89 -20.66 5.28
C PHE A 793 0.94 -22.17 5.55
N PHE A 794 1.19 -22.96 4.51
CA PHE A 794 1.31 -24.42 4.62
C PHE A 794 2.66 -24.85 5.18
N GLU A 795 3.71 -24.03 5.03
CA GLU A 795 5.02 -24.31 5.64
C GLU A 795 5.08 -24.00 7.14
N ARG A 796 4.21 -23.12 7.66
CA ARG A 796 4.22 -22.70 9.07
C ARG A 796 4.25 -23.91 10.02
N TYR A 797 5.31 -23.96 10.83
CA TYR A 797 5.39 -24.90 11.93
C TYR A 797 4.45 -24.45 13.06
N ARG A 798 3.43 -25.28 13.32
CA ARG A 798 2.40 -25.07 14.35
C ARG A 798 2.77 -25.83 15.61
N VAL A 799 2.56 -25.19 16.76
CA VAL A 799 2.93 -25.72 18.08
C VAL A 799 1.70 -25.93 18.96
N SER A 800 1.76 -26.92 19.83
CA SER A 800 0.76 -27.19 20.86
C SER A 800 1.20 -26.55 22.17
N ILE A 801 0.26 -25.96 22.91
CA ILE A 801 0.49 -25.30 24.20
C ILE A 801 -0.47 -25.95 25.19
N THR A 802 0.04 -26.98 25.88
CA THR A 802 -0.67 -27.75 26.91
C THR A 802 -0.21 -27.36 28.31
#